data_AF-A0A515L7P2-F1
#
_entry.id   AF-A0A515L7P2-F1
#
_cell.length_a   1.000
_cell.length_b   1.000
_cell.length_c   1.000
_cell.angle_alpha   90.00
_cell.angle_beta   90.00
_cell.angle_gamma   90.00
#
_symmetry.space_group_name_H-M   'P 1'
#
loop_
_entity.id
_entity.type
_entity.pdbx_description
1 polymer ?
#
loop_
_entity_poly.entity_id
_entity_poly.type
_entity_poly.pdbx_seq_one_letter_code
_entity_poly.pdbx_strand_id
1 'polypeptide(L)'
;MRQKELRIALICYGGVSLAVYMHGVTKELWHLARASRDYHGDGPERGGVSAVYRDLLTTMESRHGLRLRVLPDIVTGASAGGINAVFLAQAIHSGHSLEPLTELWLANADVERLLDPDARPWSWAAKLWAMPLVWWLLRRPGNVVSESVAPETRAEVRRKVSHLVRSRWFEPPFSGDGFSALLFDALMEVSAGEPDAPLLPPGHPLDLMVTATDFRGFLSLLRLNSPPTVEESEHRMPIAFRSKTPPGGGENVAEPLELTMAARATASFPGAFPPLRLEEIDRLAAARGRRWNGRGAFLDRIMPVHVRQGSEAHVSLIDGSVLINAPFAAARGALTSRSAQREVDRRFVYIDPRPDRFGSLEQSIDRPVGFFGAIFGSLSTIPREQPIRDNLEALERQSREAVRLARIVKALRPEVEGAVDKLFGMTLFLDRPTPKRLAAWRTKAQQAAADRAGYAFQAYAQTKVAGIIDTLAQVVLAAAPALLLPDAEPIALRLRRELDERGLFSLADGGGGLSEAAVAFLRAHDLAFRVRRLRLIARRLSIDWEADETIPDTALEAAREAIYDILALYFAQESGTNLGDDFAVLAGKVMSDPGAVLDALAARRLLPEVDAEAEERLSAALDEMPKELRRRVLLTYLGFPFYDAATLPLLQNEGLTEFDAVKVDRISPEDARSIRAGGTKATLRGTEFYNFGAFFSRAYRENDYLWGRLHGAERMIDLVASTVENFSDGELAAFKQRAFLAVLDEEDGRLTADPGLIARIRSEVLAA
;
A
#
# COMPACT_ATOMS: atom_id res chain seq x y z
N MET A 1 11.90 18.17 20.57
CA MET A 1 12.72 17.08 19.96
C MET A 1 11.96 16.56 18.75
N ARG A 2 12.56 16.56 17.55
CA ARG A 2 11.84 16.34 16.28
C ARG A 2 11.32 14.92 16.15
N GLN A 3 10.05 14.74 15.79
CA GLN A 3 9.43 13.43 15.57
C GLN A 3 8.99 13.24 14.12
N LYS A 4 9.36 12.10 13.52
CA LYS A 4 9.04 11.80 12.12
C LYS A 4 8.58 10.36 11.94
N GLU A 5 7.65 10.14 11.03
CA GLU A 5 7.18 8.83 10.62
C GLU A 5 7.70 8.49 9.22
N LEU A 6 8.43 7.38 9.09
CA LEU A 6 8.77 6.77 7.80
C LEU A 6 7.64 5.81 7.41
N ARG A 7 6.73 6.26 6.53
CA ARG A 7 5.60 5.45 6.05
C ARG A 7 5.97 4.72 4.76
N ILE A 8 5.93 3.40 4.80
CA ILE A 8 6.41 2.53 3.72
C ILE A 8 5.21 1.85 3.04
N ALA A 9 5.06 2.13 1.76
CA ALA A 9 4.22 1.38 0.84
C ALA A 9 5.08 0.33 0.12
N LEU A 10 5.03 -0.91 0.60
CA LEU A 10 5.80 -2.01 0.05
C LEU A 10 5.07 -2.66 -1.13
N ILE A 11 5.80 -2.89 -2.22
CA ILE A 11 5.32 -3.58 -3.42
C ILE A 11 6.19 -4.83 -3.64
N CYS A 12 5.61 -6.00 -3.38
CA CYS A 12 6.19 -7.29 -3.73
C CYS A 12 5.92 -7.59 -5.21
N TYR A 13 6.79 -7.08 -6.07
CA TYR A 13 6.69 -7.23 -7.51
C TYR A 13 7.07 -8.65 -7.94
N GLY A 14 6.19 -9.34 -8.65
CA GLY A 14 6.24 -10.80 -8.82
C GLY A 14 7.54 -11.40 -9.38
N GLY A 15 7.68 -12.72 -9.24
CA GLY A 15 8.84 -13.47 -9.70
C GLY A 15 8.83 -14.85 -9.09
N VAL A 16 8.19 -15.80 -9.77
CA VAL A 16 8.03 -17.24 -9.45
C VAL A 16 8.85 -17.73 -8.24
N SER A 17 10.06 -18.28 -8.40
CA SER A 17 10.88 -18.74 -7.27
C SER A 17 11.69 -17.63 -6.60
N LEU A 18 11.73 -16.43 -7.19
CA LEU A 18 12.32 -15.23 -6.58
C LEU A 18 11.47 -14.68 -5.43
N ALA A 19 10.26 -15.22 -5.22
CA ALA A 19 9.48 -15.02 -4.01
C ALA A 19 10.25 -15.42 -2.74
N VAL A 20 11.17 -16.38 -2.82
CA VAL A 20 12.05 -16.77 -1.71
C VAL A 20 13.04 -15.64 -1.34
N TYR A 21 13.62 -14.97 -2.34
CA TYR A 21 14.43 -13.77 -2.13
C TYR A 21 13.59 -12.63 -1.54
N MET A 22 12.41 -12.38 -2.10
CA MET A 22 11.50 -11.36 -1.58
C MET A 22 11.11 -11.63 -0.13
N HIS A 23 10.93 -12.89 0.26
CA HIS A 23 10.64 -13.26 1.66
C HIS A 23 11.76 -12.81 2.60
N GLY A 24 13.02 -13.04 2.22
CA GLY A 24 14.17 -12.54 2.97
C GLY A 24 14.13 -11.02 3.16
N VAL A 25 13.79 -10.26 2.11
CA VAL A 25 13.62 -8.80 2.19
C VAL A 25 12.46 -8.41 3.11
N THR A 26 11.30 -9.07 2.99
CA THR A 26 10.13 -8.78 3.83
C THR A 26 10.37 -9.12 5.31
N LYS A 27 11.20 -10.13 5.58
CA LYS A 27 11.61 -10.50 6.95
C LYS A 27 12.42 -9.38 7.59
N GLU A 28 13.31 -8.72 6.85
CA GLU A 28 14.07 -7.56 7.36
C GLU A 28 13.20 -6.33 7.60
N LEU A 29 12.23 -6.06 6.70
CA LEU A 29 11.25 -4.98 6.95
C LEU A 29 10.43 -5.25 8.22
N TRP A 30 10.03 -6.51 8.45
CA TRP A 30 9.36 -6.93 9.68
C TRP A 30 10.26 -6.75 10.92
N HIS A 31 11.54 -7.13 10.85
CA HIS A 31 12.51 -6.90 11.94
C HIS A 31 12.72 -5.42 12.23
N LEU A 32 12.79 -4.55 11.21
CA LEU A 32 12.91 -3.10 11.36
C LEU A 32 11.66 -2.49 12.00
N ALA A 33 10.47 -2.85 11.52
CA ALA A 33 9.22 -2.36 12.07
C ALA A 33 9.03 -2.80 13.53
N ARG A 34 9.41 -4.05 13.85
CA ARG A 34 9.43 -4.58 15.22
C ARG A 34 10.42 -3.83 16.12
N ALA A 35 11.63 -3.58 15.64
CA ALA A 35 12.62 -2.78 16.37
C ALA A 35 12.13 -1.34 16.60
N SER A 36 11.42 -0.75 15.62
CA SER A 36 10.81 0.57 15.77
C SER A 36 9.69 0.55 16.82
N ARG A 37 8.76 -0.40 16.76
CA ARG A 37 7.73 -0.58 17.79
C ARG A 37 8.35 -0.69 19.20
N ASP A 38 9.36 -1.54 19.35
CA ASP A 38 9.99 -1.80 20.65
C ASP A 38 10.81 -0.62 21.18
N TYR A 39 11.35 0.21 20.29
CA TYR A 39 12.03 1.47 20.64
C TYR A 39 11.03 2.57 21.07
N HIS A 40 9.81 2.56 20.53
CA HIS A 40 8.79 3.56 20.84
C HIS A 40 7.89 3.22 22.03
N GLY A 41 7.79 1.94 22.41
CA GLY A 41 7.07 1.48 23.60
C GLY A 41 8.01 0.82 24.62
N ASP A 42 7.45 0.14 25.62
CA ASP A 42 8.20 -0.63 26.63
C ASP A 42 8.56 -2.04 26.11
N GLY A 43 8.89 -2.14 24.81
CA GLY A 43 9.19 -3.41 24.16
C GLY A 43 10.52 -4.00 24.64
N PRO A 44 10.62 -5.33 24.76
CA PRO A 44 11.83 -5.99 25.27
C PRO A 44 13.05 -5.66 24.39
N GLU A 45 14.23 -5.60 25.01
CA GLU A 45 15.47 -5.62 24.25
C GLU A 45 15.62 -6.98 23.56
N ARG A 46 15.83 -6.96 22.24
CA ARG A 46 15.96 -8.16 21.41
C ARG A 46 17.40 -8.27 20.91
N GLY A 47 17.89 -9.49 20.74
CA GLY A 47 19.18 -9.76 20.10
C GLY A 47 19.10 -9.72 18.57
N GLY A 48 20.19 -10.14 17.93
CA GLY A 48 20.25 -10.33 16.47
C GLY A 48 20.15 -9.00 15.68
N VAL A 49 19.60 -9.07 14.47
CA VAL A 49 19.52 -7.92 13.55
C VAL A 49 18.59 -6.83 14.09
N SER A 50 17.55 -7.20 14.86
CA SER A 50 16.65 -6.24 15.51
C SER A 50 17.37 -5.34 16.50
N ALA A 51 18.42 -5.82 17.18
CA ALA A 51 19.27 -4.99 18.05
C ALA A 51 19.97 -3.90 17.24
N VAL A 52 20.51 -4.25 16.07
CA VAL A 52 21.22 -3.31 15.19
C VAL A 52 20.27 -2.22 14.69
N TYR A 53 19.03 -2.58 14.34
CA TYR A 53 18.02 -1.58 13.95
C TYR A 53 17.59 -0.68 15.12
N ARG A 54 17.45 -1.21 16.34
CA ARG A 54 17.15 -0.40 17.53
C ARG A 54 18.29 0.58 17.84
N ASP A 55 19.54 0.14 17.72
CA ASP A 55 20.71 0.99 17.86
C ASP A 55 20.77 2.10 16.81
N LEU A 56 20.40 1.78 15.56
CA LEU A 56 20.31 2.77 14.48
C LEU A 56 19.30 3.87 14.84
N LEU A 57 18.09 3.50 15.28
CA LEU A 57 17.06 4.47 15.72
C LEU A 57 17.51 5.30 16.93
N THR A 58 18.18 4.67 17.89
CA THR A 58 18.75 5.36 19.06
C THR A 58 19.85 6.35 18.66
N THR A 59 20.66 6.01 17.65
CA THR A 59 21.70 6.88 17.09
C THR A 59 21.08 8.08 16.36
N MET A 60 19.98 7.86 15.64
CA MET A 60 19.23 8.95 15.01
C MET A 60 18.70 9.96 16.04
N GLU A 61 18.15 9.49 17.15
CA GLU A 61 17.66 10.37 18.20
C GLU A 61 18.80 11.12 18.89
N SER A 62 19.84 10.39 19.34
CA SER A 62 20.92 10.97 20.14
C SER A 62 21.86 11.89 19.36
N ARG A 63 22.13 11.61 18.08
CA ARG A 63 23.09 12.39 17.27
C ARG A 63 22.43 13.33 16.27
N HIS A 64 21.26 12.97 15.75
CA HIS A 64 20.56 13.77 14.74
C HIS A 64 19.29 14.44 15.27
N GLY A 65 18.97 14.27 16.57
CA GLY A 65 17.81 14.89 17.20
C GLY A 65 16.47 14.44 16.61
N LEU A 66 16.44 13.30 15.92
CA LEU A 66 15.28 12.78 15.21
C LEU A 66 14.79 11.48 15.83
N ARG A 67 13.60 11.52 16.44
CA ARG A 67 12.91 10.33 16.92
C ARG A 67 12.05 9.75 15.79
N LEU A 68 12.62 8.80 15.04
CA LEU A 68 11.99 8.19 13.87
C LEU A 68 11.11 6.98 14.22
N ARG A 69 9.88 6.92 13.72
CA ARG A 69 9.01 5.74 13.75
C ARG A 69 8.84 5.15 12.35
N VAL A 70 9.03 3.85 12.17
CA VAL A 70 8.92 3.17 10.87
C VAL A 70 7.60 2.41 10.80
N LEU A 71 6.78 2.70 9.78
CA LEU A 71 5.42 2.20 9.63
C LEU A 71 5.22 1.59 8.23
N PRO A 72 5.40 0.28 8.04
CA PRO A 72 4.99 -0.43 6.83
C PRO A 72 3.48 -0.63 6.86
N ASP A 73 2.74 0.29 6.27
CA ASP A 73 1.31 0.41 6.48
C ASP A 73 0.48 0.21 5.19
N ILE A 74 1.14 0.13 4.03
CA ILE A 74 0.58 -0.36 2.76
C ILE A 74 1.44 -1.52 2.28
N VAL A 75 0.82 -2.66 2.02
CA VAL A 75 1.50 -3.83 1.46
C VAL A 75 0.73 -4.31 0.23
N THR A 76 1.39 -4.34 -0.92
CA THR A 76 0.81 -4.85 -2.15
C THR A 76 1.68 -5.92 -2.79
N GLY A 77 1.05 -6.85 -3.50
CA GLY A 77 1.79 -7.93 -4.16
C GLY A 77 1.08 -8.48 -5.39
N ALA A 78 1.88 -9.08 -6.26
CA ALA A 78 1.42 -9.77 -7.46
C ALA A 78 2.18 -11.09 -7.62
N SER A 79 1.57 -12.06 -8.30
CA SER A 79 2.15 -13.40 -8.47
C SER A 79 2.49 -14.05 -7.12
N ALA A 80 3.55 -14.85 -7.06
CA ALA A 80 4.11 -15.41 -5.84
C ALA A 80 4.57 -14.35 -4.81
N GLY A 81 4.85 -13.10 -5.24
CA GLY A 81 5.11 -11.99 -4.33
C GLY A 81 3.90 -11.59 -3.48
N GLY A 82 2.68 -11.86 -3.97
CA GLY A 82 1.45 -11.67 -3.21
C GLY A 82 1.33 -12.55 -1.96
N ILE A 83 1.98 -13.72 -1.94
CA ILE A 83 2.04 -14.56 -0.73
C ILE A 83 2.82 -13.83 0.37
N ASN A 84 4.00 -13.31 0.05
CA ASN A 84 4.79 -12.54 1.01
C ASN A 84 4.03 -11.31 1.51
N ALA A 85 3.29 -10.62 0.63
CA ALA A 85 2.46 -9.49 1.01
C ALA A 85 1.35 -9.88 2.02
N VAL A 86 0.63 -10.98 1.79
CA VAL A 86 -0.43 -11.48 2.68
C VAL A 86 0.12 -11.82 4.07
N PHE A 87 1.21 -12.60 4.13
CA PHE A 87 1.81 -13.01 5.40
C PHE A 87 2.46 -11.84 6.14
N LEU A 88 3.14 -10.93 5.43
CA LEU A 88 3.71 -9.73 6.03
C LEU A 88 2.62 -8.84 6.64
N ALA A 89 1.54 -8.59 5.90
CA ALA A 89 0.41 -7.80 6.41
C ALA A 89 -0.23 -8.46 7.64
N GLN A 90 -0.42 -9.79 7.60
CA GLN A 90 -0.91 -10.55 8.75
C GLN A 90 0.03 -10.40 9.96
N ALA A 91 1.35 -10.53 9.79
CA ALA A 91 2.32 -10.38 10.87
C ALA A 91 2.39 -8.95 11.43
N ILE A 92 2.30 -7.92 10.56
CA ILE A 92 2.25 -6.50 10.96
C ILE A 92 1.00 -6.24 11.82
N HIS A 93 -0.15 -6.72 11.38
CA HIS A 93 -1.43 -6.49 12.04
C HIS A 93 -1.56 -7.23 13.37
N SER A 94 -1.20 -8.51 13.38
CA SER A 94 -1.45 -9.41 14.50
C SER A 94 -0.31 -9.47 15.51
N GLY A 95 0.90 -9.01 15.13
CA GLY A 95 2.10 -9.15 15.95
C GLY A 95 2.72 -10.55 15.95
N HIS A 96 2.23 -11.49 15.12
CA HIS A 96 2.81 -12.82 15.00
C HIS A 96 4.13 -12.85 14.20
N SER A 97 4.83 -13.98 14.28
CA SER A 97 6.08 -14.24 13.58
C SER A 97 5.87 -14.58 12.10
N LEU A 98 6.83 -14.17 11.26
CA LEU A 98 6.94 -14.61 9.86
C LEU A 98 7.62 -15.97 9.68
N GLU A 99 8.07 -16.60 10.77
CA GLU A 99 8.84 -17.85 10.71
C GLU A 99 8.11 -19.02 10.03
N PRO A 100 6.78 -19.22 10.22
CA PRO A 100 6.05 -20.25 9.47
C PRO A 100 6.11 -20.06 7.94
N LEU A 101 6.16 -18.81 7.46
CA LEU A 101 6.37 -18.54 6.04
C LEU A 101 7.78 -18.91 5.58
N THR A 102 8.80 -18.67 6.41
CA THR A 102 10.17 -19.13 6.13
C THR A 102 10.21 -20.65 5.97
N GLU A 103 9.61 -21.38 6.92
CA GLU A 103 9.57 -22.84 6.87
C GLU A 103 8.77 -23.34 5.65
N LEU A 104 7.66 -22.67 5.30
CA LEU A 104 6.95 -22.95 4.06
C LEU A 104 7.85 -22.79 2.84
N TRP A 105 8.61 -21.70 2.73
CA TRP A 105 9.50 -21.49 1.59
C TRP A 105 10.66 -22.49 1.57
N LEU A 106 11.33 -22.74 2.69
CA LEU A 106 12.53 -23.58 2.73
C LEU A 106 12.17 -25.08 2.60
N ALA A 107 11.17 -25.54 3.36
CA ALA A 107 10.81 -26.96 3.45
C ALA A 107 9.70 -27.37 2.47
N ASN A 108 8.68 -26.53 2.23
CA ASN A 108 7.47 -26.92 1.50
C ASN A 108 7.45 -26.49 0.03
N ALA A 109 8.21 -25.47 -0.37
CA ALA A 109 8.32 -25.04 -1.77
C ALA A 109 9.20 -25.95 -2.65
N ASP A 110 9.28 -27.24 -2.31
CA ASP A 110 9.90 -28.25 -3.16
C ASP A 110 8.91 -28.72 -4.22
N VAL A 111 9.35 -28.80 -5.48
CA VAL A 111 8.58 -29.34 -6.61
C VAL A 111 7.92 -30.67 -6.24
N GLU A 112 8.59 -31.58 -5.54
CA GLU A 112 8.03 -32.89 -5.18
C GLU A 112 6.83 -32.82 -4.20
N ARG A 113 6.76 -31.78 -3.35
CA ARG A 113 5.64 -31.54 -2.43
C ARG A 113 4.49 -30.78 -3.10
N LEU A 114 4.80 -29.97 -4.10
CA LEU A 114 3.83 -29.22 -4.89
C LEU A 114 3.15 -30.08 -5.97
N LEU A 115 3.76 -31.21 -6.37
CA LEU A 115 3.20 -32.14 -7.35
C LEU A 115 1.89 -32.77 -6.85
N ASP A 116 0.94 -32.92 -7.76
CA ASP A 116 -0.33 -33.60 -7.49
C ASP A 116 -0.13 -35.07 -7.07
N PRO A 117 -0.76 -35.56 -5.99
CA PRO A 117 -0.71 -36.97 -5.59
C PRO A 117 -1.10 -37.94 -6.72
N ASP A 118 -2.06 -37.55 -7.57
CA ASP A 118 -2.56 -38.33 -8.71
C ASP A 118 -1.65 -38.20 -9.96
N ALA A 119 -0.65 -37.31 -9.94
CA ALA A 119 0.39 -37.25 -10.96
C ALA A 119 1.45 -38.37 -10.84
N ARG A 120 1.33 -39.26 -9.84
CA ARG A 120 2.16 -40.47 -9.69
C ARG A 120 1.62 -41.59 -10.62
N PRO A 121 2.40 -42.06 -11.62
CA PRO A 121 1.86 -42.95 -12.64
C PRO A 121 1.49 -44.34 -12.09
N TRP A 122 0.26 -44.78 -12.36
CA TRP A 122 -0.29 -46.10 -11.97
C TRP A 122 0.16 -47.27 -12.87
N SER A 123 1.15 -47.12 -13.74
CA SER A 123 1.75 -48.29 -14.41
C SER A 123 3.19 -48.06 -14.89
N TRP A 124 4.04 -49.07 -14.66
CA TRP A 124 5.44 -49.14 -15.11
C TRP A 124 5.59 -49.27 -16.64
N ALA A 125 4.52 -49.67 -17.35
CA ALA A 125 4.54 -49.97 -18.78
C ALA A 125 4.31 -48.73 -19.67
N ALA A 126 3.67 -47.66 -19.19
CA ALA A 126 3.20 -46.57 -20.04
C ALA A 126 4.29 -45.58 -20.52
N LYS A 127 5.56 -45.70 -20.07
CA LYS A 127 6.62 -44.70 -20.37
C LYS A 127 8.00 -45.27 -20.75
N LEU A 128 8.09 -46.53 -21.17
CA LEU A 128 9.35 -47.11 -21.67
C LEU A 128 9.88 -46.42 -22.94
N TRP A 129 8.99 -45.87 -23.78
CA TRP A 129 9.36 -45.17 -25.02
C TRP A 129 9.93 -43.76 -24.84
N ALA A 130 9.76 -43.12 -23.67
CA ALA A 130 10.27 -41.77 -23.39
C ALA A 130 11.70 -41.76 -22.82
N MET A 131 12.17 -42.89 -22.28
CA MET A 131 13.49 -43.03 -21.65
C MET A 131 14.68 -42.76 -22.60
N PRO A 132 14.68 -43.24 -23.86
CA PRO A 132 15.77 -42.95 -24.80
C PRO A 132 15.87 -41.46 -25.12
N LEU A 133 14.73 -40.77 -25.25
CA LEU A 133 14.68 -39.36 -25.61
C LEU A 133 15.13 -38.45 -24.47
N VAL A 134 14.71 -38.75 -23.23
CA VAL A 134 15.12 -38.02 -22.01
C VAL A 134 16.60 -38.25 -21.70
N TRP A 135 17.09 -39.47 -21.87
CA TRP A 135 18.52 -39.80 -21.70
C TRP A 135 19.39 -39.15 -22.77
N TRP A 136 18.92 -39.10 -24.02
CA TRP A 136 19.56 -38.38 -25.12
C TRP A 136 19.55 -36.87 -24.91
N LEU A 137 18.43 -36.30 -24.42
CA LEU A 137 18.34 -34.89 -24.05
C LEU A 137 19.37 -34.58 -22.97
N LEU A 138 19.38 -35.33 -21.85
CA LEU A 138 20.28 -35.11 -20.71
C LEU A 138 21.77 -35.36 -20.99
N ARG A 139 22.13 -36.06 -22.08
CA ARG A 139 23.52 -36.37 -22.49
C ARG A 139 24.09 -35.46 -23.59
N ARG A 140 23.31 -34.54 -24.18
CA ARG A 140 23.84 -33.60 -25.19
C ARG A 140 24.80 -32.57 -24.56
N PRO A 141 25.99 -32.32 -25.15
CA PRO A 141 26.82 -31.16 -24.80
C PRO A 141 26.04 -29.87 -25.13
N GLY A 142 26.00 -28.91 -24.21
CA GLY A 142 25.26 -27.65 -24.39
C GLY A 142 23.84 -27.62 -23.81
N ASN A 143 23.48 -28.57 -22.94
CA ASN A 143 22.18 -28.55 -22.27
C ASN A 143 22.18 -27.60 -21.06
N VAL A 144 21.05 -26.93 -20.81
CA VAL A 144 20.86 -25.94 -19.72
C VAL A 144 21.28 -26.52 -18.35
N VAL A 145 21.04 -27.82 -18.13
CA VAL A 145 21.38 -28.55 -16.89
C VAL A 145 22.89 -28.79 -16.71
N SER A 146 23.70 -28.78 -17.78
CA SER A 146 25.15 -28.99 -17.71
C SER A 146 25.98 -27.71 -17.63
N GLU A 147 25.47 -26.58 -18.15
CA GLU A 147 26.21 -25.31 -18.18
C GLU A 147 25.84 -24.34 -17.05
N SER A 148 24.61 -24.39 -16.53
CA SER A 148 24.14 -23.39 -15.53
C SER A 148 24.08 -23.87 -14.08
N VAL A 149 24.27 -25.16 -13.81
CA VAL A 149 24.09 -25.75 -12.46
C VAL A 149 25.43 -26.09 -11.80
N ALA A 150 25.62 -25.70 -10.53
CA ALA A 150 26.80 -26.02 -9.73
C ALA A 150 27.06 -27.55 -9.66
N PRO A 151 28.31 -28.02 -9.73
CA PRO A 151 28.62 -29.45 -9.82
C PRO A 151 27.97 -30.30 -8.72
N GLU A 152 27.85 -29.77 -7.50
CA GLU A 152 27.32 -30.49 -6.34
C GLU A 152 25.81 -30.79 -6.41
N THR A 153 24.99 -29.95 -7.07
CA THR A 153 23.51 -30.08 -7.09
C THR A 153 22.96 -30.70 -8.38
N ARG A 154 23.82 -31.01 -9.37
CA ARG A 154 23.42 -31.55 -10.68
C ARG A 154 22.64 -32.86 -10.59
N ALA A 155 22.97 -33.73 -9.65
CA ALA A 155 22.30 -35.03 -9.50
C ALA A 155 20.85 -34.88 -9.02
N GLU A 156 20.62 -33.99 -8.05
CA GLU A 156 19.29 -33.69 -7.49
C GLU A 156 18.39 -33.03 -8.53
N VAL A 157 18.89 -31.97 -9.18
CA VAL A 157 18.15 -31.24 -10.22
C VAL A 157 17.80 -32.17 -11.38
N ARG A 158 18.72 -33.01 -11.85
CA ARG A 158 18.44 -34.00 -12.91
C ARG A 158 17.37 -35.01 -12.49
N ARG A 159 17.40 -35.49 -11.24
CA ARG A 159 16.40 -36.43 -10.71
C ARG A 159 15.01 -35.80 -10.69
N LYS A 160 14.88 -34.58 -10.16
CA LYS A 160 13.61 -33.84 -10.07
C LYS A 160 13.06 -33.45 -11.43
N VAL A 161 13.91 -32.97 -12.35
CA VAL A 161 13.51 -32.72 -13.75
C VAL A 161 13.03 -33.99 -14.43
N SER A 162 13.70 -35.13 -14.22
CA SER A 162 13.27 -36.44 -14.74
C SER A 162 11.91 -36.87 -14.18
N HIS A 163 11.63 -36.60 -12.90
CA HIS A 163 10.32 -36.86 -12.28
C HIS A 163 9.22 -35.93 -12.82
N LEU A 164 9.50 -34.64 -13.03
CA LEU A 164 8.58 -33.68 -13.61
C LEU A 164 8.22 -34.02 -15.06
N VAL A 165 9.19 -34.45 -15.88
CA VAL A 165 8.93 -34.91 -17.26
C VAL A 165 8.11 -36.21 -17.29
N ARG A 166 8.07 -36.96 -16.18
CA ARG A 166 7.27 -38.18 -16.01
C ARG A 166 5.85 -37.93 -15.48
N SER A 167 5.44 -36.71 -15.12
CA SER A 167 4.02 -36.39 -14.87
C SER A 167 3.26 -36.14 -16.19
N ARG A 168 1.94 -35.95 -16.15
CA ARG A 168 1.07 -35.85 -17.34
C ARG A 168 1.47 -34.66 -18.22
N TRP A 169 1.66 -34.89 -19.51
CA TRP A 169 2.18 -33.89 -20.47
C TRP A 169 1.17 -32.84 -20.96
N PHE A 170 0.00 -32.70 -20.33
CA PHE A 170 -1.05 -31.75 -20.76
C PHE A 170 -1.88 -31.11 -19.62
N GLU A 171 -1.53 -31.34 -18.36
CA GLU A 171 -2.19 -30.74 -17.17
C GLU A 171 -1.14 -30.00 -16.33
N PRO A 172 -1.52 -28.93 -15.59
CA PRO A 172 -0.58 -28.25 -14.69
C PRO A 172 0.09 -29.25 -13.75
N PRO A 173 1.42 -29.21 -13.58
CA PRO A 173 2.14 -30.22 -12.82
C PRO A 173 1.86 -30.16 -11.31
N PHE A 174 1.44 -29.00 -10.79
CA PHE A 174 1.26 -28.77 -9.35
C PHE A 174 -0.20 -28.79 -8.91
N SER A 175 -0.43 -29.29 -7.69
CA SER A 175 -1.76 -29.41 -7.09
C SER A 175 -2.30 -28.06 -6.64
N GLY A 176 -3.49 -27.68 -7.12
CA GLY A 176 -4.23 -26.52 -6.62
C GLY A 176 -4.67 -26.71 -5.17
N ASP A 177 -5.48 -27.75 -4.91
CA ASP A 177 -5.99 -28.05 -3.56
C ASP A 177 -4.86 -28.26 -2.55
N GLY A 178 -3.78 -28.95 -2.95
CA GLY A 178 -2.59 -29.14 -2.11
C GLY A 178 -1.89 -27.83 -1.75
N PHE A 179 -1.76 -26.91 -2.71
CA PHE A 179 -1.14 -25.61 -2.44
C PHE A 179 -2.02 -24.70 -1.57
N SER A 180 -3.34 -24.71 -1.79
CA SER A 180 -4.31 -24.04 -0.91
C SER A 180 -4.24 -24.55 0.53
N ALA A 181 -4.11 -25.88 0.71
CA ALA A 181 -3.93 -26.48 2.03
C ALA A 181 -2.61 -26.03 2.69
N LEU A 182 -1.50 -26.02 1.96
CA LEU A 182 -0.20 -25.56 2.48
C LEU A 182 -0.24 -24.09 2.94
N LEU A 183 -0.85 -23.22 2.14
CA LEU A 183 -0.98 -21.79 2.48
C LEU A 183 -1.86 -21.59 3.71
N PHE A 184 -3.00 -22.28 3.79
CA PHE A 184 -3.90 -22.22 4.93
C PHE A 184 -3.24 -22.74 6.20
N ASP A 185 -2.55 -23.88 6.12
CA ASP A 185 -1.85 -24.46 7.27
C ASP A 185 -0.78 -23.51 7.81
N ALA A 186 0.01 -22.89 6.93
CA ALA A 186 0.98 -21.89 7.36
C ALA A 186 0.33 -20.65 7.99
N LEU A 187 -0.82 -20.16 7.48
CA LEU A 187 -1.55 -19.06 8.12
C LEU A 187 -2.10 -19.46 9.50
N MET A 188 -2.53 -20.70 9.65
CA MET A 188 -2.99 -21.25 10.93
C MET A 188 -1.81 -21.44 11.91
N GLU A 189 -0.64 -21.88 11.44
CA GLU A 189 0.58 -21.95 12.25
C GLU A 189 1.03 -20.57 12.72
N VAL A 190 0.95 -19.54 11.86
CA VAL A 190 1.17 -18.14 12.26
C VAL A 190 0.21 -17.75 13.39
N SER A 191 -1.09 -18.04 13.22
CA SER A 191 -2.13 -17.68 14.18
C SER A 191 -2.09 -18.49 15.50
N ALA A 192 -1.42 -19.65 15.48
CA ALA A 192 -1.26 -20.52 16.66
C ALA A 192 -0.02 -20.16 17.49
N GLY A 193 0.93 -19.43 16.91
CA GLY A 193 2.10 -18.92 17.63
C GLY A 193 1.73 -17.87 18.68
N GLU A 194 2.61 -17.63 19.64
CA GLU A 194 2.42 -16.57 20.62
C GLU A 194 2.57 -15.19 19.95
N PRO A 195 1.53 -14.31 19.98
CA PRO A 195 1.61 -12.99 19.38
C PRO A 195 2.40 -12.02 20.27
N ASP A 196 3.27 -11.22 19.65
CA ASP A 196 3.70 -9.94 20.24
C ASP A 196 2.59 -8.88 20.03
N ALA A 197 2.82 -7.64 20.50
CA ALA A 197 1.98 -6.51 20.11
C ALA A 197 2.03 -6.23 18.58
N PRO A 198 0.97 -5.67 17.97
CA PRO A 198 0.99 -5.25 16.57
C PRO A 198 2.14 -4.30 16.25
N LEU A 199 2.61 -4.31 15.00
CA LEU A 199 3.76 -3.50 14.58
C LEU A 199 3.38 -2.04 14.25
N LEU A 200 2.09 -1.77 14.09
CA LEU A 200 1.56 -0.42 13.88
C LEU A 200 0.87 0.07 15.17
N PRO A 201 0.73 1.40 15.36
CA PRO A 201 -0.02 1.93 16.49
C PRO A 201 -1.50 1.51 16.47
N PRO A 202 -2.16 1.36 17.64
CA PRO A 202 -3.59 1.07 17.71
C PRO A 202 -4.42 2.06 16.88
N GLY A 203 -5.37 1.54 16.10
CA GLY A 203 -6.22 2.32 15.20
C GLY A 203 -5.58 2.74 13.87
N HIS A 204 -4.26 2.55 13.68
CA HIS A 204 -3.57 2.90 12.43
C HIS A 204 -4.06 1.99 11.29
N PRO A 205 -4.39 2.52 10.11
CA PRO A 205 -4.89 1.72 9.00
C PRO A 205 -3.79 0.89 8.33
N LEU A 206 -4.06 -0.40 8.12
CA LEU A 206 -3.28 -1.30 7.28
C LEU A 206 -4.08 -1.63 6.02
N ASP A 207 -3.46 -1.43 4.85
CA ASP A 207 -4.02 -1.82 3.55
C ASP A 207 -3.17 -2.96 2.97
N LEU A 208 -3.82 -4.08 2.66
CA LEU A 208 -3.26 -5.21 1.91
C LEU A 208 -3.98 -5.32 0.57
N MET A 209 -3.25 -5.39 -0.52
CA MET A 209 -3.81 -5.67 -1.85
C MET A 209 -3.01 -6.74 -2.57
N VAL A 210 -3.70 -7.75 -3.10
CA VAL A 210 -3.10 -8.67 -4.08
C VAL A 210 -3.86 -8.65 -5.40
N THR A 211 -3.14 -8.86 -6.49
CA THR A 211 -3.73 -8.86 -7.84
C THR A 211 -4.12 -10.27 -8.25
N ALA A 212 -5.35 -10.46 -8.74
CA ALA A 212 -5.78 -11.65 -9.45
C ALA A 212 -6.45 -11.25 -10.77
N THR A 213 -6.53 -12.20 -11.69
CA THR A 213 -7.18 -12.04 -13.00
C THR A 213 -8.22 -13.14 -13.16
N ASP A 214 -9.46 -12.80 -13.52
CA ASP A 214 -10.41 -13.80 -14.00
C ASP A 214 -10.07 -14.17 -15.45
N PHE A 215 -9.82 -15.45 -15.68
CA PHE A 215 -9.49 -15.98 -16.99
C PHE A 215 -10.61 -15.74 -18.02
N ARG A 216 -11.87 -15.77 -17.57
CA ARG A 216 -13.02 -15.58 -18.46
C ARG A 216 -13.41 -14.11 -18.60
N GLY A 217 -13.18 -13.35 -17.55
CA GLY A 217 -13.56 -11.94 -17.48
C GLY A 217 -15.07 -11.78 -17.33
N PHE A 218 -15.47 -10.53 -17.22
CA PHE A 218 -16.85 -10.10 -17.15
C PHE A 218 -17.05 -8.86 -18.01
N LEU A 219 -18.28 -8.65 -18.47
CA LEU A 219 -18.62 -7.45 -19.23
C LEU A 219 -18.62 -6.25 -18.29
N SER A 220 -17.80 -5.26 -18.63
CA SER A 220 -17.75 -3.96 -17.98
C SER A 220 -18.15 -2.88 -18.98
N LEU A 221 -18.94 -1.91 -18.52
CA LEU A 221 -19.34 -0.78 -19.34
C LEU A 221 -18.30 0.33 -19.21
N LEU A 222 -17.62 0.63 -20.32
CA LEU A 222 -16.74 1.80 -20.42
C LEU A 222 -17.51 2.97 -21.00
N ARG A 223 -17.35 4.14 -20.40
CA ARG A 223 -17.84 5.38 -20.98
C ARG A 223 -16.87 5.91 -22.01
N LEU A 224 -17.40 6.30 -23.16
CA LEU A 224 -16.65 7.06 -24.15
C LEU A 224 -17.43 8.32 -24.52
N ASN A 225 -16.78 9.24 -25.23
CA ASN A 225 -17.47 10.39 -25.81
C ASN A 225 -18.47 9.96 -26.90
N SER A 226 -18.12 8.94 -27.70
CA SER A 226 -19.00 8.36 -28.72
C SER A 226 -18.49 6.96 -29.12
N PRO A 227 -19.30 5.89 -28.99
CA PRO A 227 -20.62 5.86 -28.37
C PRO A 227 -20.55 6.14 -26.86
N PRO A 228 -21.58 6.71 -26.21
CA PRO A 228 -21.54 7.06 -24.77
C PRO A 228 -21.13 5.92 -23.85
N THR A 229 -21.42 4.68 -24.25
CA THR A 229 -21.05 3.45 -23.55
C THR A 229 -20.63 2.38 -24.54
N VAL A 230 -19.57 1.66 -24.22
CA VAL A 230 -19.14 0.42 -24.91
C VAL A 230 -19.00 -0.69 -23.87
N GLU A 231 -19.39 -1.89 -24.26
CA GLU A 231 -19.12 -3.09 -23.46
C GLU A 231 -17.70 -3.59 -23.79
N GLU A 232 -16.85 -3.69 -22.76
CA GLU A 232 -15.53 -4.28 -22.88
C GLU A 232 -15.37 -5.38 -21.84
N SER A 233 -14.59 -6.41 -22.18
CA SER A 233 -14.25 -7.48 -21.24
C SER A 233 -13.24 -6.96 -20.21
N GLU A 234 -13.67 -6.85 -18.96
CA GLU A 234 -12.79 -6.61 -17.82
C GLU A 234 -12.42 -7.95 -17.19
N HIS A 235 -11.17 -8.08 -16.79
CA HIS A 235 -10.63 -9.34 -16.26
C HIS A 235 -9.89 -9.13 -14.95
N ARG A 236 -9.56 -7.88 -14.58
CA ARG A 236 -8.82 -7.57 -13.36
C ARG A 236 -9.72 -7.78 -12.16
N MET A 237 -9.21 -8.53 -11.18
CA MET A 237 -9.87 -8.83 -9.93
C MET A 237 -8.93 -8.55 -8.74
N PRO A 238 -8.77 -7.28 -8.33
CA PRO A 238 -7.99 -6.95 -7.15
C PRO A 238 -8.69 -7.49 -5.88
N ILE A 239 -7.91 -8.11 -4.99
CA ILE A 239 -8.38 -8.59 -3.70
C ILE A 239 -7.78 -7.70 -2.62
N ALA A 240 -8.62 -6.86 -2.01
CA ALA A 240 -8.24 -5.83 -1.06
C ALA A 240 -8.70 -6.15 0.36
N PHE A 241 -7.85 -5.88 1.34
CA PHE A 241 -8.17 -5.90 2.76
C PHE A 241 -7.76 -4.58 3.37
N ARG A 242 -8.67 -3.98 4.14
CA ARG A 242 -8.43 -2.78 4.94
C ARG A 242 -8.86 -3.08 6.36
N SER A 243 -7.93 -2.95 7.29
CA SER A 243 -8.19 -3.13 8.72
C SER A 243 -7.54 -2.02 9.52
N LYS A 244 -8.14 -1.67 10.67
CA LYS A 244 -7.50 -0.82 11.67
C LYS A 244 -6.72 -1.70 12.62
N THR A 245 -5.50 -1.30 12.93
CA THR A 245 -4.62 -2.08 13.80
C THR A 245 -5.24 -2.24 15.19
N PRO A 246 -5.32 -3.46 15.74
CA PRO A 246 -5.91 -3.72 17.05
C PRO A 246 -5.04 -3.13 18.18
N PRO A 247 -5.62 -2.91 19.38
CA PRO A 247 -4.86 -2.45 20.54
C PRO A 247 -3.92 -3.52 21.13
N GLY A 248 -4.16 -4.80 20.83
CA GLY A 248 -3.37 -5.94 21.30
C GLY A 248 -3.07 -6.92 20.18
N GLY A 249 -2.16 -7.86 20.44
CA GLY A 249 -1.76 -8.89 19.47
C GLY A 249 -2.78 -10.02 19.34
N GLY A 250 -2.64 -10.82 18.29
CA GLY A 250 -3.41 -12.05 18.08
C GLY A 250 -4.60 -11.94 17.12
N GLU A 251 -5.06 -10.73 16.80
CA GLU A 251 -6.18 -10.55 15.87
C GLU A 251 -5.71 -10.58 14.41
N ASN A 252 -6.36 -11.41 13.59
CA ASN A 252 -6.05 -11.56 12.17
C ASN A 252 -6.52 -10.34 11.37
N VAL A 253 -5.79 -10.01 10.30
CA VAL A 253 -6.18 -8.90 9.41
C VAL A 253 -7.51 -9.17 8.69
N ALA A 254 -7.80 -10.45 8.43
CA ALA A 254 -9.05 -10.95 7.87
C ALA A 254 -9.23 -12.44 8.22
N GLU A 255 -10.35 -13.02 7.80
CA GLU A 255 -10.61 -14.45 7.95
C GLU A 255 -9.54 -15.28 7.19
N PRO A 256 -8.89 -16.30 7.80
CA PRO A 256 -7.80 -17.04 7.16
C PRO A 256 -8.12 -17.68 5.81
N LEU A 257 -9.38 -18.08 5.58
CA LEU A 257 -9.82 -18.61 4.28
C LEU A 257 -9.82 -17.54 3.19
N GLU A 258 -10.13 -16.28 3.53
CA GLU A 258 -10.06 -15.15 2.60
C GLU A 258 -8.60 -14.82 2.25
N LEU A 259 -7.71 -14.84 3.25
CA LEU A 259 -6.27 -14.65 3.04
C LEU A 259 -5.65 -15.78 2.21
N THR A 260 -6.10 -17.03 2.45
CA THR A 260 -5.70 -18.20 1.66
C THR A 260 -6.15 -18.04 0.21
N MET A 261 -7.42 -17.67 -0.03
CA MET A 261 -7.94 -17.41 -1.37
C MET A 261 -7.12 -16.32 -2.07
N ALA A 262 -6.81 -15.23 -1.37
CA ALA A 262 -6.02 -14.13 -1.90
C ALA A 262 -4.60 -14.58 -2.31
N ALA A 263 -3.87 -15.24 -1.40
CA ALA A 263 -2.52 -15.75 -1.63
C ALA A 263 -2.47 -16.83 -2.73
N ARG A 264 -3.48 -17.71 -2.78
CA ARG A 264 -3.61 -18.76 -3.78
C ARG A 264 -3.95 -18.18 -5.16
N ALA A 265 -4.87 -17.21 -5.25
CA ALA A 265 -5.32 -16.60 -6.49
C ALA A 265 -4.17 -15.87 -7.19
N THR A 266 -3.46 -15.02 -6.47
CA THR A 266 -2.29 -14.29 -7.00
C THR A 266 -1.19 -15.24 -7.44
N ALA A 267 -1.02 -16.40 -6.78
CA ALA A 267 -0.01 -17.40 -7.14
C ALA A 267 -0.47 -18.48 -8.15
N SER A 268 -1.68 -18.36 -8.74
CA SER A 268 -2.20 -19.25 -9.78
C SER A 268 -1.50 -19.05 -11.13
N PHE A 269 -0.22 -19.44 -11.20
CA PHE A 269 0.61 -19.21 -12.39
C PHE A 269 0.21 -20.15 -13.56
N PRO A 270 -0.21 -19.63 -14.72
CA PRO A 270 -0.61 -20.44 -15.87
C PRO A 270 0.48 -21.39 -16.35
N GLY A 271 0.18 -22.69 -16.40
CA GLY A 271 1.11 -23.74 -16.81
C GLY A 271 1.92 -24.37 -15.68
N ALA A 272 1.93 -23.78 -14.47
CA ALA A 272 2.48 -24.43 -13.27
C ALA A 272 1.36 -24.89 -12.32
N PHE A 273 0.39 -24.02 -12.04
CA PHE A 273 -0.76 -24.30 -11.18
C PHE A 273 -2.07 -24.19 -11.97
N PRO A 274 -3.11 -24.96 -11.61
CA PRO A 274 -4.44 -24.74 -12.15
C PRO A 274 -5.00 -23.38 -11.69
N PRO A 275 -5.90 -22.75 -12.49
CA PRO A 275 -6.66 -21.59 -12.03
C PRO A 275 -7.42 -21.92 -10.75
N LEU A 276 -7.42 -20.98 -9.80
CA LEU A 276 -8.16 -21.12 -8.57
C LEU A 276 -9.67 -21.00 -8.87
N ARG A 277 -10.44 -21.96 -8.36
CA ARG A 277 -11.90 -21.90 -8.32
C ARG A 277 -12.39 -21.75 -6.89
N LEU A 278 -13.54 -21.11 -6.71
CA LEU A 278 -14.12 -20.91 -5.38
C LEU A 278 -14.37 -22.22 -4.62
N GLU A 279 -14.80 -23.25 -5.34
CA GLU A 279 -15.01 -24.60 -4.81
C GLU A 279 -13.75 -25.22 -4.16
N GLU A 280 -12.55 -24.83 -4.60
CA GLU A 280 -11.27 -25.28 -4.02
C GLU A 280 -11.18 -24.84 -2.54
N ILE A 281 -11.55 -23.60 -2.25
CA ILE A 281 -11.55 -23.06 -0.89
C ILE A 281 -12.71 -23.62 -0.07
N ASP A 282 -13.87 -23.85 -0.68
CA ASP A 282 -15.01 -24.48 -0.01
C ASP A 282 -14.68 -25.94 0.39
N ARG A 283 -14.01 -26.71 -0.49
CA ARG A 283 -13.50 -28.05 -0.17
C ARG A 283 -12.45 -28.01 0.93
N LEU A 284 -11.51 -27.06 0.88
CA LEU A 284 -10.52 -26.87 1.94
C LEU A 284 -11.18 -26.61 3.30
N ALA A 285 -12.16 -25.70 3.34
CA ALA A 285 -12.90 -25.38 4.55
C ALA A 285 -13.60 -26.62 5.12
N ALA A 286 -14.28 -27.41 4.26
CA ALA A 286 -14.91 -28.67 4.65
C ALA A 286 -13.90 -29.71 5.16
N ALA A 287 -12.77 -29.88 4.47
CA ALA A 287 -11.72 -30.82 4.84
C ALA A 287 -11.08 -30.49 6.19
N ARG A 288 -11.03 -29.21 6.57
CA ARG A 288 -10.53 -28.74 7.86
C ARG A 288 -11.63 -28.55 8.92
N GLY A 289 -12.87 -28.94 8.62
CA GLY A 289 -14.00 -28.82 9.54
C GLY A 289 -14.32 -27.38 9.95
N ARG A 290 -14.00 -26.40 9.11
CA ARG A 290 -14.10 -24.97 9.42
C ARG A 290 -15.22 -24.31 8.60
N ARG A 291 -15.98 -23.42 9.23
CA ARG A 291 -17.00 -22.61 8.56
C ARG A 291 -16.37 -21.32 8.04
N TRP A 292 -16.63 -20.97 6.77
CA TRP A 292 -16.23 -19.69 6.20
C TRP A 292 -17.21 -18.58 6.62
N ASN A 293 -16.90 -17.92 7.73
CA ASN A 293 -17.69 -16.78 8.20
C ASN A 293 -17.43 -15.57 7.30
N GLY A 294 -18.48 -14.84 6.90
CA GLY A 294 -18.33 -13.65 6.05
C GLY A 294 -18.16 -13.92 4.54
N ARG A 295 -18.17 -15.18 4.08
CA ARG A 295 -17.99 -15.57 2.66
C ARG A 295 -18.81 -14.70 1.69
N GLY A 296 -20.10 -14.51 1.95
CA GLY A 296 -20.97 -13.70 1.07
C GLY A 296 -20.52 -12.24 0.96
N ALA A 297 -20.23 -11.61 2.09
CA ALA A 297 -19.74 -10.22 2.13
C ALA A 297 -18.36 -10.09 1.48
N PHE A 298 -17.49 -11.08 1.65
CA PHE A 298 -16.19 -11.13 1.00
C PHE A 298 -16.32 -11.18 -0.53
N LEU A 299 -17.13 -12.10 -1.06
CA LEU A 299 -17.34 -12.25 -2.49
C LEU A 299 -18.01 -11.02 -3.11
N ASP A 300 -19.02 -10.44 -2.43
CA ASP A 300 -19.66 -9.21 -2.90
C ASP A 300 -18.66 -8.06 -3.01
N ARG A 301 -17.69 -7.98 -2.08
CA ARG A 301 -16.62 -6.98 -2.12
C ARG A 301 -15.63 -7.20 -3.26
N ILE A 302 -15.18 -8.44 -3.51
CA ILE A 302 -14.08 -8.71 -4.47
C ILE A 302 -14.55 -9.02 -5.89
N MET A 303 -15.79 -9.48 -6.05
CA MET A 303 -16.38 -9.87 -7.33
C MET A 303 -17.87 -9.51 -7.43
N PRO A 304 -18.23 -8.23 -7.19
CA PRO A 304 -19.62 -7.79 -7.12
C PRO A 304 -20.44 -8.12 -8.38
N VAL A 305 -19.82 -8.03 -9.57
CA VAL A 305 -20.50 -8.35 -10.82
C VAL A 305 -20.91 -9.83 -10.89
N HIS A 306 -20.01 -10.74 -10.49
CA HIS A 306 -20.26 -12.18 -10.53
C HIS A 306 -21.29 -12.61 -9.48
N VAL A 307 -21.24 -12.03 -8.27
CA VAL A 307 -22.24 -12.29 -7.22
C VAL A 307 -23.63 -11.88 -7.69
N ARG A 308 -23.76 -10.72 -8.33
CA ARG A 308 -25.05 -10.26 -8.88
C ARG A 308 -25.58 -11.15 -9.99
N GLN A 309 -24.70 -11.75 -10.79
CA GLN A 309 -25.07 -12.64 -11.89
C GLN A 309 -25.27 -14.10 -11.43
N GLY A 310 -24.99 -14.43 -10.17
CA GLY A 310 -24.97 -15.81 -9.68
C GLY A 310 -23.93 -16.68 -10.41
N SER A 311 -22.83 -16.06 -10.87
CA SER A 311 -21.80 -16.69 -11.69
C SER A 311 -20.49 -16.92 -10.93
N GLU A 312 -20.46 -16.77 -9.61
CA GLU A 312 -19.27 -16.89 -8.77
C GLU A 312 -18.60 -18.25 -8.89
N ALA A 313 -19.38 -19.32 -9.09
CA ALA A 313 -18.87 -20.68 -9.29
C ALA A 313 -18.09 -20.84 -10.60
N HIS A 314 -18.30 -19.94 -11.57
CA HIS A 314 -17.63 -19.96 -12.87
C HIS A 314 -16.37 -19.10 -12.92
N VAL A 315 -16.05 -18.35 -11.87
CA VAL A 315 -14.84 -17.52 -11.83
C VAL A 315 -13.60 -18.43 -11.78
N SER A 316 -12.60 -18.14 -12.61
CA SER A 316 -11.36 -18.90 -12.66
C SER A 316 -10.17 -17.95 -12.52
N LEU A 317 -9.66 -17.83 -11.29
CA LEU A 317 -8.64 -16.86 -10.94
C LEU A 317 -7.23 -17.37 -11.29
N ILE A 318 -6.53 -16.58 -12.08
CA ILE A 318 -5.11 -16.77 -12.43
C ILE A 318 -4.28 -15.60 -11.88
N ASP A 319 -2.96 -15.76 -11.95
CA ASP A 319 -1.98 -14.75 -11.55
C ASP A 319 -2.28 -13.38 -12.19
N GLY A 320 -2.44 -12.35 -11.34
CA GLY A 320 -2.72 -10.98 -11.76
C GLY A 320 -1.62 -10.33 -12.61
N SER A 321 -0.40 -10.88 -12.62
CA SER A 321 0.70 -10.41 -13.49
C SER A 321 0.51 -10.73 -14.98
N VAL A 322 -0.54 -11.50 -15.33
CA VAL A 322 -0.94 -11.78 -16.72
C VAL A 322 -1.57 -10.55 -17.39
N LEU A 323 -2.34 -9.75 -16.63
CA LEU A 323 -2.97 -8.53 -17.11
C LEU A 323 -2.42 -7.34 -16.33
N ILE A 324 -1.36 -6.74 -16.89
CA ILE A 324 -0.83 -5.41 -16.58
C ILE A 324 -0.73 -5.09 -15.06
N ASN A 325 0.50 -5.12 -14.55
CA ASN A 325 0.93 -4.83 -13.19
C ASN A 325 0.11 -3.75 -12.44
N ALA A 326 -0.92 -4.19 -11.71
CA ALA A 326 -1.79 -3.36 -10.88
C ALA A 326 -1.35 -3.06 -9.42
N PRO A 327 -0.25 -3.60 -8.83
CA PRO A 327 0.03 -3.36 -7.41
C PRO A 327 0.45 -1.90 -7.10
N PHE A 328 1.00 -1.18 -8.08
CA PHE A 328 1.35 0.25 -7.95
C PHE A 328 0.11 1.15 -7.92
N ALA A 329 -0.84 0.92 -8.82
CA ALA A 329 -2.09 1.68 -8.87
C ALA A 329 -2.90 1.52 -7.57
N ALA A 330 -2.95 0.29 -7.03
CA ALA A 330 -3.60 0.00 -5.75
C ALA A 330 -2.95 0.75 -4.58
N ALA A 331 -1.63 0.73 -4.48
CA ALA A 331 -0.91 1.45 -3.44
C ALA A 331 -1.09 2.97 -3.54
N ARG A 332 -1.18 3.53 -4.77
CA ARG A 332 -1.49 4.96 -4.98
C ARG A 332 -2.89 5.34 -4.50
N GLY A 333 -3.89 4.48 -4.73
CA GLY A 333 -5.25 4.68 -4.22
C GLY A 333 -5.33 4.66 -2.69
N ALA A 334 -4.49 3.88 -2.01
CA ALA A 334 -4.44 3.85 -0.55
C ALA A 334 -3.84 5.14 0.06
N LEU A 335 -2.91 5.80 -0.64
CA LEU A 335 -2.21 6.98 -0.12
C LEU A 335 -3.08 8.22 0.07
N THR A 336 -4.06 8.44 -0.81
CA THR A 336 -4.93 9.64 -0.76
C THR A 336 -5.78 9.70 0.51
N SER A 337 -6.04 8.54 1.13
CA SER A 337 -6.87 8.40 2.33
C SER A 337 -6.14 8.55 3.68
N ARG A 338 -4.82 8.82 3.68
CA ARG A 338 -4.01 8.74 4.91
C ARG A 338 -3.62 10.10 5.46
N SER A 339 -4.20 10.49 6.60
CA SER A 339 -3.72 11.61 7.41
C SER A 339 -2.51 11.24 8.25
N ALA A 340 -1.55 12.14 8.30
CA ALA A 340 -0.40 12.11 9.19
C ALA A 340 -0.70 12.77 10.53
N GLN A 341 -0.16 12.23 11.63
CA GLN A 341 -0.13 12.93 12.92
C GLN A 341 1.14 13.77 13.12
N ARG A 342 2.21 13.42 12.42
CA ARG A 342 3.58 13.93 12.56
C ARG A 342 4.15 14.24 11.18
N GLU A 343 5.38 14.74 11.11
CA GLU A 343 6.09 14.82 9.83
C GLU A 343 6.21 13.42 9.21
N VAL A 344 5.82 13.25 7.94
CA VAL A 344 5.88 11.96 7.25
C VAL A 344 6.89 11.97 6.11
N ASP A 345 7.78 10.98 6.09
CA ASP A 345 8.56 10.59 4.93
C ASP A 345 7.85 9.41 4.24
N ARG A 346 7.16 9.66 3.12
CA ARG A 346 6.44 8.61 2.38
C ARG A 346 7.35 7.94 1.36
N ARG A 347 7.53 6.62 1.49
CA ARG A 347 8.32 5.78 0.57
C ARG A 347 7.45 4.76 -0.13
N PHE A 348 7.44 4.78 -1.46
CA PHE A 348 7.13 3.57 -2.24
C PHE A 348 8.37 2.74 -2.36
N VAL A 349 8.34 1.54 -1.80
CA VAL A 349 9.45 0.60 -1.86
C VAL A 349 9.01 -0.59 -2.69
N TYR A 350 9.64 -0.84 -3.83
CA TYR A 350 9.35 -2.04 -4.62
C TYR A 350 10.55 -2.99 -4.66
N ILE A 351 10.27 -4.29 -4.54
CA ILE A 351 11.30 -5.33 -4.57
C ILE A 351 11.41 -5.87 -6.00
N ASP A 352 12.55 -5.66 -6.64
CA ASP A 352 12.82 -6.16 -7.99
C ASP A 352 14.05 -7.09 -7.99
N PRO A 353 13.86 -8.42 -7.89
CA PRO A 353 14.97 -9.36 -7.84
C PRO A 353 15.71 -9.52 -9.16
N ARG A 354 15.17 -9.02 -10.29
CA ARG A 354 15.81 -9.15 -11.61
C ARG A 354 15.45 -7.95 -12.51
N PRO A 355 16.14 -6.82 -12.33
CA PRO A 355 15.91 -5.60 -13.12
C PRO A 355 16.44 -5.70 -14.55
N ASP A 356 17.49 -6.51 -14.81
CA ASP A 356 18.06 -6.69 -16.15
C ASP A 356 17.46 -7.92 -16.86
N ARG A 357 16.30 -7.74 -17.51
CA ARG A 357 15.66 -8.78 -18.33
C ARG A 357 16.06 -8.71 -19.80
N PHE A 358 16.51 -7.54 -20.27
CA PHE A 358 16.89 -7.30 -21.67
C PHE A 358 18.34 -7.69 -22.01
N GLY A 359 19.31 -7.61 -21.08
CA GLY A 359 20.67 -8.08 -21.32
C GLY A 359 20.77 -9.59 -21.61
N SER A 360 19.73 -10.37 -21.24
CA SER A 360 19.61 -11.78 -21.62
C SER A 360 18.90 -12.03 -22.96
N LEU A 361 18.20 -11.04 -23.52
CA LEU A 361 17.54 -11.18 -24.84
C LEU A 361 18.59 -11.26 -25.95
N GLU A 362 19.62 -10.40 -25.95
CA GLU A 362 20.71 -10.46 -26.93
C GLU A 362 21.49 -11.79 -26.89
N GLN A 363 21.57 -12.44 -25.72
CA GLN A 363 22.21 -13.76 -25.57
C GLN A 363 21.29 -14.95 -25.88
N SER A 364 19.99 -14.74 -26.11
CA SER A 364 19.00 -15.81 -26.31
C SER A 364 18.31 -15.82 -27.68
N ILE A 365 18.69 -14.92 -28.58
CA ILE A 365 18.17 -14.86 -29.97
C ILE A 365 18.38 -16.19 -30.73
N ASP A 366 19.45 -16.94 -30.43
CA ASP A 366 19.79 -18.21 -31.12
C ASP A 366 19.27 -19.49 -30.44
N ARG A 367 18.46 -19.42 -29.36
CA ARG A 367 17.91 -20.61 -28.68
C ARG A 367 16.43 -20.85 -29.04
N PRO A 368 16.02 -22.08 -29.37
CA PRO A 368 14.61 -22.38 -29.66
C PRO A 368 13.73 -22.11 -28.43
N VAL A 369 12.58 -21.45 -28.66
CA VAL A 369 11.61 -21.10 -27.60
C VAL A 369 11.07 -22.39 -26.98
N GLY A 370 11.36 -22.61 -25.69
CA GLY A 370 10.83 -23.75 -24.94
C GLY A 370 9.32 -23.62 -24.66
N PHE A 371 8.65 -24.72 -24.29
CA PHE A 371 7.21 -24.79 -24.02
C PHE A 371 6.68 -23.66 -23.11
N PHE A 372 7.34 -23.42 -21.98
CA PHE A 372 6.97 -22.31 -21.08
C PHE A 372 7.17 -20.96 -21.78
N GLY A 373 8.28 -20.74 -22.49
CA GLY A 373 8.52 -19.52 -23.27
C GLY A 373 7.46 -19.26 -24.34
N ALA A 374 6.92 -20.32 -24.96
CA ALA A 374 5.83 -20.22 -25.94
C ALA A 374 4.49 -19.86 -25.29
N ILE A 375 4.15 -20.46 -24.14
CA ILE A 375 2.96 -20.09 -23.36
C ILE A 375 3.07 -18.65 -22.84
N PHE A 376 4.21 -18.27 -22.25
CA PHE A 376 4.50 -16.92 -21.78
C PHE A 376 4.44 -15.88 -22.90
N GLY A 377 4.99 -16.20 -24.07
CA GLY A 377 4.95 -15.32 -25.25
C GLY A 377 3.54 -15.21 -25.86
N SER A 378 2.73 -16.27 -25.79
CA SER A 378 1.35 -16.28 -26.32
C SER A 378 0.34 -15.55 -25.42
N LEU A 379 0.59 -15.45 -24.11
CA LEU A 379 -0.28 -14.81 -23.13
C LEU A 379 0.10 -13.34 -22.82
N SER A 380 1.19 -12.82 -23.39
CA SER A 380 1.67 -11.45 -23.12
C SER A 380 2.17 -10.80 -24.40
N THR A 381 1.28 -10.16 -25.16
CA THR A 381 1.63 -9.30 -26.30
C THR A 381 2.19 -7.93 -25.87
N ILE A 382 2.28 -7.64 -24.58
CA ILE A 382 2.76 -6.35 -24.03
C ILE A 382 3.95 -6.58 -23.07
N PRO A 383 5.08 -5.85 -23.23
CA PRO A 383 6.22 -5.92 -22.31
C PRO A 383 5.84 -5.47 -20.89
N ARG A 384 6.10 -6.31 -19.88
CA ARG A 384 5.73 -6.08 -18.46
C ARG A 384 6.35 -4.84 -17.80
N GLU A 385 7.36 -4.21 -18.41
CA GLU A 385 8.10 -3.07 -17.86
C GLU A 385 7.47 -1.70 -18.17
N GLN A 386 6.75 -1.56 -19.30
CA GLN A 386 6.09 -0.31 -19.68
C GLN A 386 5.12 0.19 -18.60
N PRO A 387 4.27 -0.66 -17.99
CA PRO A 387 3.34 -0.21 -16.94
C PRO A 387 4.01 0.25 -15.65
N ILE A 388 5.18 -0.30 -15.27
CA ILE A 388 5.89 0.17 -14.07
C ILE A 388 6.39 1.59 -14.31
N ARG A 389 7.04 1.81 -15.46
CA ARG A 389 7.52 3.12 -15.86
C ARG A 389 6.40 4.15 -15.86
N ASP A 390 5.26 3.83 -16.47
CA ASP A 390 4.11 4.76 -16.54
C ASP A 390 3.58 5.11 -15.14
N ASN A 391 3.52 4.13 -14.23
CA ASN A 391 3.13 4.36 -12.83
C ASN A 391 4.16 5.20 -12.07
N LEU A 392 5.46 4.94 -12.25
CA LEU A 392 6.54 5.71 -11.63
C LEU A 392 6.57 7.15 -12.17
N GLU A 393 6.37 7.35 -13.47
CA GLU A 393 6.26 8.68 -14.09
C GLU A 393 5.02 9.43 -13.59
N ALA A 394 3.90 8.73 -13.35
CA ALA A 394 2.72 9.33 -12.73
C ALA A 394 2.99 9.76 -11.28
N LEU A 395 3.65 8.92 -10.46
CA LEU A 395 4.04 9.25 -9.10
C LEU A 395 5.05 10.41 -9.06
N GLU A 396 6.03 10.42 -9.98
CA GLU A 396 7.02 11.49 -10.05
C GLU A 396 6.37 12.84 -10.44
N ARG A 397 5.44 12.83 -11.40
CA ARG A 397 4.66 14.03 -11.75
C ARG A 397 3.89 14.56 -10.54
N GLN A 398 3.18 13.69 -9.83
CA GLN A 398 2.43 14.05 -8.63
C GLN A 398 3.35 14.62 -7.53
N SER A 399 4.51 14.01 -7.28
CA SER A 399 5.50 14.51 -6.33
C SER A 399 6.07 15.87 -6.72
N ARG A 400 6.37 16.10 -8.01
CA ARG A 400 6.84 17.40 -8.52
C ARG A 400 5.77 18.48 -8.35
N GLU A 401 4.50 18.15 -8.57
CA GLU A 401 3.37 19.05 -8.34
C GLU A 401 3.21 19.41 -6.86
N ALA A 402 3.30 18.42 -5.95
CA ALA A 402 3.26 18.65 -4.51
C ALA A 402 4.38 19.61 -4.04
N VAL A 403 5.62 19.41 -4.50
CA VAL A 403 6.75 20.31 -4.19
C VAL A 403 6.51 21.71 -4.74
N ARG A 404 5.99 21.84 -5.97
CA ARG A 404 5.66 23.13 -6.57
C ARG A 404 4.62 23.89 -5.75
N LEU A 405 3.56 23.22 -5.32
CA LEU A 405 2.51 23.79 -4.49
C LEU A 405 3.02 24.21 -3.11
N ALA A 406 3.88 23.40 -2.48
CA ALA A 406 4.53 23.76 -1.22
C ALA A 406 5.36 25.06 -1.34
N ARG A 407 6.07 25.26 -2.46
CA ARG A 407 6.79 26.52 -2.75
C ARG A 407 5.85 27.71 -2.90
N ILE A 408 4.71 27.53 -3.59
CA ILE A 408 3.68 28.58 -3.74
C ILE A 408 3.14 28.99 -2.37
N VAL A 409 2.74 28.02 -1.52
CA VAL A 409 2.25 28.29 -0.16
C VAL A 409 3.30 29.03 0.67
N LYS A 410 4.57 28.62 0.58
CA LYS A 410 5.68 29.28 1.28
C LYS A 410 5.86 30.74 0.80
N ALA A 411 5.75 30.99 -0.50
CA ALA A 411 5.88 32.33 -1.08
C ALA A 411 4.70 33.26 -0.73
N LEU A 412 3.47 32.74 -0.67
CA LEU A 412 2.28 33.51 -0.31
C LEU A 412 2.22 33.88 1.18
N ARG A 413 2.99 33.19 2.02
CA ARG A 413 2.90 33.30 3.48
C ARG A 413 3.01 34.72 4.02
N PRO A 414 4.04 35.53 3.66
CA PRO A 414 4.18 36.88 4.21
C PRO A 414 3.02 37.79 3.82
N GLU A 415 2.48 37.65 2.61
CA GLU A 415 1.34 38.44 2.13
C GLU A 415 0.04 38.08 2.85
N VAL A 416 -0.21 36.78 3.06
CA VAL A 416 -1.39 36.30 3.79
C VAL A 416 -1.32 36.71 5.26
N GLU A 417 -0.17 36.52 5.92
CA GLU A 417 0.00 36.93 7.32
C GLU A 417 -0.17 38.44 7.48
N GLY A 418 0.40 39.25 6.58
CA GLY A 418 0.18 40.69 6.54
C GLY A 418 -1.27 41.09 6.24
N ALA A 419 -2.01 40.30 5.46
CA ALA A 419 -3.43 40.52 5.20
C ALA A 419 -4.28 40.29 6.45
N VAL A 420 -4.03 39.18 7.16
CA VAL A 420 -4.72 38.80 8.40
C VAL A 420 -4.39 39.81 9.51
N ASP A 421 -3.13 40.19 9.67
CA ASP A 421 -2.70 41.20 10.64
C ASP A 421 -3.38 42.55 10.39
N LYS A 422 -3.52 43.00 9.13
CA LYS A 422 -4.28 44.22 8.80
C LYS A 422 -5.78 44.08 9.09
N LEU A 423 -6.36 42.91 8.84
CA LEU A 423 -7.78 42.66 8.98
C LEU A 423 -8.24 42.63 10.45
N PHE A 424 -7.37 42.11 11.34
CA PHE A 424 -7.69 41.92 12.75
C PHE A 424 -6.87 42.80 13.69
N GLY A 425 -5.78 43.44 13.26
CA GLY A 425 -5.01 44.42 14.03
C GLY A 425 -4.65 43.95 15.45
N MET A 426 -4.88 44.82 16.44
CA MET A 426 -4.65 44.49 17.86
C MET A 426 -5.64 43.44 18.42
N THR A 427 -6.69 43.06 17.68
CA THR A 427 -7.71 42.10 18.15
C THR A 427 -7.14 40.68 18.30
N LEU A 428 -6.05 40.35 17.57
CA LEU A 428 -5.29 39.11 17.75
C LEU A 428 -4.41 39.08 19.01
N PHE A 429 -4.29 40.20 19.73
CA PHE A 429 -3.57 40.30 21.01
C PHE A 429 -4.46 40.02 22.22
N LEU A 430 -5.74 39.69 22.02
CA LEU A 430 -6.63 39.28 23.11
C LEU A 430 -6.28 37.87 23.59
N ASP A 431 -6.11 37.72 24.90
CA ASP A 431 -5.63 36.48 25.50
C ASP A 431 -6.67 35.34 25.54
N ARG A 432 -7.94 35.58 25.18
CA ARG A 432 -8.98 34.55 25.18
C ARG A 432 -9.98 34.69 24.02
N PRO A 433 -9.81 33.97 22.90
CA PRO A 433 -10.85 33.84 21.90
C PRO A 433 -12.04 33.06 22.47
N THR A 434 -13.27 33.48 22.17
CA THR A 434 -14.48 32.70 22.49
C THR A 434 -15.03 32.09 21.21
N PRO A 435 -15.85 31.01 21.27
CA PRO A 435 -16.41 30.38 20.06
C PRO A 435 -17.13 31.40 19.17
N LYS A 436 -17.96 32.27 19.76
CA LYS A 436 -18.65 33.36 19.06
C LYS A 436 -17.69 34.33 18.35
N ARG A 437 -16.54 34.64 18.95
CA ARG A 437 -15.51 35.50 18.31
C ARG A 437 -14.81 34.76 17.18
N LEU A 438 -14.46 33.49 17.36
CA LEU A 438 -13.85 32.66 16.32
C LEU A 438 -14.76 32.56 15.09
N ALA A 439 -16.06 32.32 15.28
CA ALA A 439 -17.04 32.32 14.20
C ALA A 439 -17.11 33.65 13.43
N ALA A 440 -17.11 34.78 14.16
CA ALA A 440 -17.12 36.11 13.56
C ALA A 440 -15.83 36.40 12.78
N TRP A 441 -14.67 36.05 13.34
CA TRP A 441 -13.37 36.23 12.68
C TRP A 441 -13.25 35.35 11.44
N ARG A 442 -13.68 34.09 11.52
CA ARG A 442 -13.73 33.17 10.37
C ARG A 442 -14.55 33.75 9.23
N THR A 443 -15.74 34.25 9.54
CA THR A 443 -16.63 34.88 8.53
C THR A 443 -15.95 36.08 7.87
N LYS A 444 -15.32 36.96 8.68
CA LYS A 444 -14.58 38.12 8.18
C LYS A 444 -13.38 37.73 7.30
N ALA A 445 -12.62 36.72 7.70
CA ALA A 445 -11.47 36.24 6.95
C ALA A 445 -11.87 35.60 5.62
N GLN A 446 -12.95 34.82 5.60
CA GLN A 446 -13.49 34.21 4.38
C GLN A 446 -13.93 35.28 3.38
N GLN A 447 -14.65 36.31 3.84
CA GLN A 447 -15.08 37.41 2.98
C GLN A 447 -13.87 38.17 2.42
N ALA A 448 -12.90 38.51 3.27
CA ALA A 448 -11.70 39.22 2.84
C ALA A 448 -10.86 38.41 1.83
N ALA A 449 -10.80 37.08 1.97
CA ALA A 449 -10.14 36.21 1.00
C ALA A 449 -10.88 36.22 -0.35
N ALA A 450 -12.21 36.21 -0.34
CA ALA A 450 -13.01 36.32 -1.56
C ALA A 450 -12.79 37.65 -2.28
N ASP A 451 -12.91 38.78 -1.55
CA ASP A 451 -12.76 40.12 -2.10
C ASP A 451 -11.37 40.34 -2.71
N ARG A 452 -10.31 39.84 -2.05
CA ARG A 452 -8.92 40.00 -2.51
C ARG A 452 -8.54 39.06 -3.64
N ALA A 453 -9.13 37.87 -3.72
CA ALA A 453 -8.92 36.96 -4.83
C ALA A 453 -9.55 37.48 -6.14
N GLY A 454 -10.56 38.37 -6.04
CA GLY A 454 -11.18 39.01 -7.19
C GLY A 454 -11.78 37.98 -8.16
N TYR A 455 -11.47 38.11 -9.46
CA TYR A 455 -12.00 37.19 -10.48
C TYR A 455 -11.58 35.72 -10.27
N ALA A 456 -10.42 35.47 -9.64
CA ALA A 456 -9.94 34.11 -9.38
C ALA A 456 -10.80 33.36 -8.35
N PHE A 457 -11.56 34.09 -7.52
CA PHE A 457 -12.47 33.50 -6.54
C PHE A 457 -13.57 32.65 -7.19
N GLN A 458 -14.00 33.00 -8.40
CA GLN A 458 -15.02 32.23 -9.12
C GLN A 458 -14.49 30.85 -9.54
N ALA A 459 -13.26 30.79 -10.05
CA ALA A 459 -12.61 29.52 -10.36
C ALA A 459 -12.47 28.67 -9.09
N TYR A 460 -12.06 29.28 -7.97
CA TYR A 460 -12.00 28.61 -6.66
C TYR A 460 -13.36 28.05 -6.21
N ALA A 461 -14.42 28.85 -6.26
CA ALA A 461 -15.76 28.42 -5.87
C ALA A 461 -16.25 27.26 -6.74
N GLN A 462 -16.01 27.30 -8.05
CA GLN A 462 -16.39 26.23 -8.98
C GLN A 462 -15.63 24.93 -8.73
N THR A 463 -14.30 24.99 -8.53
CA THR A 463 -13.50 23.80 -8.17
C THR A 463 -13.99 23.19 -6.87
N LYS A 464 -14.32 24.05 -5.89
CA LYS A 464 -14.81 23.63 -4.58
C LYS A 464 -16.14 22.90 -4.66
N VAL A 465 -17.10 23.44 -5.40
CA VAL A 465 -18.42 22.81 -5.61
C VAL A 465 -18.29 21.51 -6.39
N ALA A 466 -17.44 21.46 -7.43
CA ALA A 466 -17.18 20.24 -8.19
C ALA A 466 -16.66 19.11 -7.27
N GLY A 467 -15.62 19.37 -6.47
CA GLY A 467 -15.08 18.37 -5.54
C GLY A 467 -16.08 17.92 -4.46
N ILE A 468 -16.97 18.82 -4.02
CA ILE A 468 -18.07 18.45 -3.10
C ILE A 468 -19.05 17.49 -3.79
N ILE A 469 -19.48 17.81 -5.01
CA ILE A 469 -20.41 16.96 -5.79
C ILE A 469 -19.80 15.57 -6.01
N ASP A 470 -18.54 15.50 -6.41
CA ASP A 470 -17.83 14.23 -6.62
C ASP A 470 -17.82 13.39 -5.34
N THR A 471 -17.54 14.03 -4.20
CA THR A 471 -17.54 13.36 -2.88
C THR A 471 -18.94 12.87 -2.50
N LEU A 472 -19.97 13.70 -2.67
CA LEU A 472 -21.36 13.30 -2.38
C LEU A 472 -21.80 12.15 -3.29
N ALA A 473 -21.43 12.18 -4.56
CA ALA A 473 -21.73 11.12 -5.51
C ALA A 473 -21.09 9.78 -5.11
N GLN A 474 -19.85 9.79 -4.60
CA GLN A 474 -19.21 8.59 -4.06
C GLN A 474 -19.93 8.04 -2.82
N VAL A 475 -20.35 8.92 -1.90
CA VAL A 475 -21.12 8.51 -0.71
C VAL A 475 -22.45 7.88 -1.10
N VAL A 476 -23.16 8.47 -2.06
CA VAL A 476 -24.43 7.94 -2.57
C VAL A 476 -24.22 6.61 -3.29
N LEU A 477 -23.18 6.49 -4.12
CA LEU A 477 -22.86 5.23 -4.80
C LEU A 477 -22.57 4.10 -3.81
N ALA A 478 -21.79 4.39 -2.77
CA ALA A 478 -21.48 3.44 -1.71
C ALA A 478 -22.72 3.01 -0.91
N ALA A 479 -23.67 3.93 -0.69
CA ALA A 479 -24.92 3.65 0.02
C ALA A 479 -25.98 2.95 -0.84
N ALA A 480 -25.91 3.07 -2.16
CA ALA A 480 -26.87 2.51 -3.10
C ALA A 480 -26.22 1.61 -4.18
N PRO A 481 -25.56 0.49 -3.78
CA PRO A 481 -24.94 -0.44 -4.71
C PRO A 481 -25.96 -1.07 -5.68
N ALA A 482 -27.25 -1.09 -5.30
CA ALA A 482 -28.35 -1.56 -6.13
C ALA A 482 -28.59 -0.73 -7.41
N LEU A 483 -28.03 0.47 -7.53
CA LEU A 483 -28.12 1.29 -8.75
C LEU A 483 -27.32 0.72 -9.93
N LEU A 484 -26.37 -0.19 -9.67
CA LEU A 484 -25.55 -0.85 -10.70
C LEU A 484 -24.77 0.11 -11.60
N LEU A 485 -24.44 1.30 -11.10
CA LEU A 485 -23.64 2.26 -11.84
C LEU A 485 -22.15 1.88 -11.78
N PRO A 486 -21.40 2.01 -12.89
CA PRO A 486 -19.98 1.62 -12.92
C PRO A 486 -19.09 2.59 -12.13
N ASP A 487 -19.52 3.84 -11.99
CA ASP A 487 -18.80 4.93 -11.34
C ASP A 487 -19.79 5.95 -10.75
N ALA A 488 -19.26 6.93 -10.01
CA ALA A 488 -20.06 7.96 -9.35
C ALA A 488 -20.50 9.09 -10.32
N GLU A 489 -19.99 9.11 -11.56
CA GLU A 489 -20.17 10.22 -12.50
C GLU A 489 -21.64 10.51 -12.87
N PRO A 490 -22.54 9.52 -13.11
CA PRO A 490 -23.96 9.78 -13.34
C PRO A 490 -24.61 10.47 -12.18
N ILE A 491 -24.23 10.06 -10.97
CA ILE A 491 -24.76 10.64 -9.75
C ILE A 491 -24.25 12.07 -9.65
N ALA A 492 -22.96 12.31 -9.85
CA ALA A 492 -22.38 13.65 -9.87
C ALA A 492 -23.08 14.58 -10.87
N LEU A 493 -23.29 14.12 -12.12
CA LEU A 493 -24.00 14.88 -13.14
C LEU A 493 -25.47 15.15 -12.75
N ARG A 494 -26.16 14.16 -12.17
CA ARG A 494 -27.55 14.32 -11.73
C ARG A 494 -27.69 15.29 -10.57
N LEU A 495 -26.78 15.22 -9.59
CA LEU A 495 -26.69 16.15 -8.47
C LEU A 495 -26.35 17.56 -8.96
N ARG A 496 -25.44 17.69 -9.93
CA ARG A 496 -25.08 18.99 -10.50
C ARG A 496 -26.25 19.67 -11.20
N ARG A 497 -27.00 18.90 -12.01
CA ARG A 497 -28.22 19.41 -12.65
C ARG A 497 -29.27 19.86 -11.64
N GLU A 498 -29.46 19.10 -10.56
CA GLU A 498 -30.37 19.49 -9.48
C GLU A 498 -29.94 20.80 -8.81
N LEU A 499 -28.64 20.99 -8.56
CA LEU A 499 -28.11 22.25 -8.02
C LEU A 499 -28.31 23.42 -9.00
N ASP A 500 -28.12 23.19 -10.30
CA ASP A 500 -28.39 24.19 -11.33
C ASP A 500 -29.88 24.59 -11.36
N GLU A 501 -30.79 23.60 -11.26
CA GLU A 501 -32.25 23.82 -11.17
C GLU A 501 -32.64 24.57 -9.88
N ARG A 502 -31.87 24.41 -8.80
CA ARG A 502 -31.99 25.19 -7.54
C ARG A 502 -31.33 26.59 -7.60
N GLY A 503 -30.81 27.00 -8.76
CA GLY A 503 -30.22 28.32 -8.97
C GLY A 503 -28.75 28.45 -8.56
N LEU A 504 -28.04 27.34 -8.35
CA LEU A 504 -26.61 27.33 -8.00
C LEU A 504 -25.67 27.23 -9.21
N PHE A 505 -26.20 27.39 -10.43
CA PHE A 505 -25.39 27.47 -11.65
C PHE A 505 -24.38 28.64 -11.61
N SER A 506 -24.82 29.81 -11.10
CA SER A 506 -23.93 30.92 -10.76
C SER A 506 -23.69 30.94 -9.25
N LEU A 507 -22.44 30.67 -8.86
CA LEU A 507 -22.02 30.75 -7.46
C LEU A 507 -21.81 32.20 -7.00
N ALA A 508 -21.64 33.13 -7.95
CA ALA A 508 -21.44 34.54 -7.70
C ALA A 508 -22.75 35.29 -7.50
N ASP A 509 -22.73 36.27 -6.60
CA ASP A 509 -23.66 37.38 -6.63
C ASP A 509 -23.05 38.56 -7.42
N GLY A 510 -23.86 39.49 -7.92
CA GLY A 510 -23.42 40.62 -8.78
C GLY A 510 -22.35 41.54 -8.17
N GLY A 511 -22.07 41.40 -6.86
CA GLY A 511 -21.03 42.12 -6.11
C GLY A 511 -19.70 41.37 -5.90
N GLY A 512 -19.48 40.22 -6.54
CA GLY A 512 -18.20 39.50 -6.51
C GLY A 512 -18.02 38.46 -5.39
N GLY A 513 -18.95 38.37 -4.44
CA GLY A 513 -19.02 37.33 -3.40
C GLY A 513 -19.86 36.11 -3.80
N LEU A 514 -20.02 35.14 -2.88
CA LEU A 514 -20.93 34.00 -3.05
C LEU A 514 -22.39 34.39 -2.81
N SER A 515 -23.32 33.79 -3.55
CA SER A 515 -24.76 33.92 -3.26
C SER A 515 -25.13 33.26 -1.92
N GLU A 516 -26.24 33.68 -1.30
CA GLU A 516 -26.69 33.12 -0.02
C GLU A 516 -26.95 31.60 -0.10
N ALA A 517 -27.53 31.14 -1.20
CA ALA A 517 -27.73 29.72 -1.47
C ALA A 517 -26.40 28.95 -1.58
N ALA A 518 -25.39 29.53 -2.25
CA ALA A 518 -24.06 28.91 -2.35
C ALA A 518 -23.36 28.84 -0.99
N VAL A 519 -23.51 29.86 -0.15
CA VAL A 519 -23.01 29.84 1.24
C VAL A 519 -23.69 28.75 2.06
N ALA A 520 -25.01 28.60 1.95
CA ALA A 520 -25.76 27.54 2.64
C ALA A 520 -25.31 26.14 2.20
N PHE A 521 -25.14 25.92 0.89
CA PHE A 521 -24.64 24.67 0.33
C PHE A 521 -23.23 24.32 0.84
N LEU A 522 -22.29 25.26 0.79
CA LEU A 522 -20.94 25.04 1.30
C LEU A 522 -20.94 24.77 2.81
N ARG A 523 -21.77 25.46 3.60
CA ARG A 523 -21.89 25.16 5.04
C ARG A 523 -22.37 23.73 5.27
N ALA A 524 -23.32 23.24 4.50
CA ALA A 524 -23.89 21.90 4.67
C ALA A 524 -22.96 20.76 4.17
N HIS A 525 -22.08 21.01 3.21
CA HIS A 525 -21.38 19.91 2.52
C HIS A 525 -19.85 20.00 2.45
N ASP A 526 -19.26 21.16 2.73
CA ASP A 526 -17.83 21.40 2.55
C ASP A 526 -16.96 20.89 3.71
N LEU A 527 -17.01 19.57 3.92
CA LEU A 527 -16.21 18.88 4.92
C LEU A 527 -14.70 18.99 4.61
N ALA A 528 -14.35 18.92 3.33
CA ALA A 528 -12.96 18.94 2.87
C ALA A 528 -12.24 20.24 3.24
N PHE A 529 -12.89 21.41 3.17
CA PHE A 529 -12.30 22.67 3.62
C PHE A 529 -11.99 22.67 5.12
N ARG A 530 -12.89 22.13 5.94
CA ARG A 530 -12.71 22.04 7.41
C ARG A 530 -11.50 21.19 7.75
N VAL A 531 -11.40 20.03 7.10
CA VAL A 531 -10.28 19.09 7.24
C VAL A 531 -8.98 19.72 6.74
N ARG A 532 -8.93 20.31 5.54
CA ARG A 532 -7.70 20.95 4.99
C ARG A 532 -7.18 22.08 5.89
N ARG A 533 -8.09 22.88 6.47
CA ARG A 533 -7.74 23.96 7.40
C ARG A 533 -7.04 23.45 8.65
N LEU A 534 -7.62 22.45 9.30
CA LEU A 534 -7.05 21.86 10.51
C LEU A 534 -5.75 21.10 10.22
N ARG A 535 -5.67 20.41 9.07
CA ARG A 535 -4.44 19.79 8.60
C ARG A 535 -3.32 20.80 8.36
N LEU A 536 -3.61 21.98 7.83
CA LEU A 536 -2.58 23.03 7.69
C LEU A 536 -2.00 23.42 9.06
N ILE A 537 -2.85 23.53 10.09
CA ILE A 537 -2.42 23.86 11.45
C ILE A 537 -1.60 22.72 12.05
N ALA A 538 -2.10 21.49 11.95
CA ALA A 538 -1.40 20.29 12.43
C ALA A 538 -0.01 20.16 11.79
N ARG A 539 0.09 20.41 10.48
CA ARG A 539 1.37 20.44 9.76
C ARG A 539 2.31 21.52 10.28
N ARG A 540 1.83 22.74 10.52
CA ARG A 540 2.68 23.82 11.04
C ARG A 540 3.17 23.53 12.46
N LEU A 541 2.33 22.92 13.30
CA LEU A 541 2.71 22.44 14.63
C LEU A 541 3.83 21.38 14.55
N SER A 542 3.78 20.48 13.56
CA SER A 542 4.75 19.39 13.41
C SER A 542 6.03 19.73 12.62
N ILE A 543 6.00 20.71 11.71
CA ILE A 543 7.14 20.97 10.80
C ILE A 543 7.74 22.35 11.04
N ASP A 544 6.90 23.38 11.07
CA ASP A 544 7.36 24.78 11.04
C ASP A 544 7.71 25.29 12.44
N TRP A 545 6.96 24.90 13.47
CA TRP A 545 7.09 25.45 14.82
C TRP A 545 7.79 24.50 15.81
N GLU A 546 7.93 23.22 15.49
CA GLU A 546 8.75 22.28 16.27
C GLU A 546 10.25 22.64 16.22
N ALA A 547 10.69 23.34 15.17
CA ALA A 547 12.06 23.81 15.04
C ALA A 547 12.36 25.10 15.85
N ASP A 548 11.37 25.70 16.50
CA ASP A 548 11.52 26.96 17.24
C ASP A 548 11.68 26.72 18.74
N GLU A 549 12.90 26.88 19.24
CA GLU A 549 13.27 26.66 20.65
C GLU A 549 12.51 27.58 21.65
N THR A 550 11.84 28.63 21.16
CA THR A 550 11.10 29.58 22.03
C THR A 550 9.73 29.06 22.48
N ILE A 551 9.22 27.97 21.87
CA ILE A 551 7.94 27.38 22.21
C ILE A 551 8.19 26.05 22.95
N PRO A 552 7.60 25.83 24.15
CA PRO A 552 7.78 24.56 24.84
C PRO A 552 7.25 23.38 24.02
N ASP A 553 8.06 22.33 23.86
CA ASP A 553 7.68 21.08 23.17
C ASP A 553 6.35 20.50 23.70
N THR A 554 6.14 20.54 25.02
CA THR A 554 4.90 20.08 25.66
C THR A 554 3.66 20.84 25.22
N ALA A 555 3.80 22.14 24.93
CA ALA A 555 2.69 22.96 24.44
C ALA A 555 2.38 22.67 22.96
N LEU A 556 3.39 22.37 22.15
CA LEU A 556 3.21 21.94 20.75
C LEU A 556 2.50 20.59 20.66
N GLU A 557 2.91 19.65 21.51
CA GLU A 557 2.29 18.32 21.64
C GLU A 557 0.81 18.42 22.03
N ALA A 558 0.49 19.15 23.11
CA ALA A 558 -0.90 19.34 23.56
C ALA A 558 -1.76 20.05 22.49
N ALA A 559 -1.22 21.09 21.85
CA ALA A 559 -1.91 21.77 20.75
C ALA A 559 -2.19 20.83 19.57
N ARG A 560 -1.25 19.95 19.26
CA ARG A 560 -1.38 18.97 18.19
C ARG A 560 -2.44 17.92 18.49
N GLU A 561 -2.43 17.35 19.69
CA GLU A 561 -3.47 16.42 20.15
C GLU A 561 -4.86 17.05 20.04
N ALA A 562 -5.03 18.28 20.54
CA ALA A 562 -6.30 18.99 20.45
C ALA A 562 -6.79 19.18 18.99
N ILE A 563 -5.90 19.51 18.06
CA ILE A 563 -6.26 19.64 16.63
C ILE A 563 -6.66 18.29 16.03
N TYR A 564 -6.01 17.18 16.42
CA TYR A 564 -6.40 15.84 15.96
C TYR A 564 -7.74 15.37 16.53
N ASP A 565 -8.01 15.68 17.79
CA ASP A 565 -9.31 15.39 18.41
C ASP A 565 -10.45 16.12 17.68
N ILE A 566 -10.19 17.35 17.23
CA ILE A 566 -11.14 18.10 16.40
C ILE A 566 -11.26 17.47 15.00
N LEU A 567 -10.14 17.06 14.37
CA LEU A 567 -10.18 16.35 13.08
C LEU A 567 -10.99 15.05 13.14
N ALA A 568 -10.91 14.32 14.25
CA ALA A 568 -11.65 13.08 14.45
C ALA A 568 -13.18 13.28 14.35
N LEU A 569 -13.70 14.41 14.84
CA LEU A 569 -15.12 14.78 14.70
C LEU A 569 -15.56 14.84 13.23
N TYR A 570 -14.70 15.40 12.37
CA TYR A 570 -14.97 15.54 10.94
C TYR A 570 -14.77 14.22 10.18
N PHE A 571 -13.76 13.41 10.53
CA PHE A 571 -13.56 12.10 9.90
C PHE A 571 -14.70 11.12 10.18
N ALA A 572 -15.34 11.20 11.36
CA ALA A 572 -16.54 10.43 11.64
C ALA A 572 -17.64 10.69 10.59
N GLN A 573 -17.75 11.92 10.08
CA GLN A 573 -18.75 12.31 9.08
C GLN A 573 -18.41 11.89 7.63
N GLU A 574 -17.15 11.54 7.33
CA GLU A 574 -16.75 11.10 5.99
C GLU A 574 -17.33 9.72 5.65
N SER A 575 -17.38 8.83 6.65
CA SER A 575 -17.73 7.42 6.48
C SER A 575 -19.21 7.13 6.20
N GLY A 576 -20.08 8.14 6.24
CA GLY A 576 -21.53 8.00 6.01
C GLY A 576 -22.27 7.22 7.11
N THR A 577 -21.59 6.81 8.18
CA THR A 577 -22.14 6.06 9.31
C THR A 577 -23.29 6.78 10.03
N ASN A 578 -23.28 8.12 9.98
CA ASN A 578 -24.31 8.95 10.62
C ASN A 578 -25.53 9.25 9.72
N LEU A 579 -25.61 8.66 8.52
CA LEU A 579 -26.70 8.94 7.57
C LEU A 579 -28.02 8.22 7.90
N GLY A 580 -27.97 7.21 8.76
CA GLY A 580 -29.11 6.39 9.18
C GLY A 580 -29.38 5.20 8.24
N ASP A 581 -30.01 4.16 8.79
CA ASP A 581 -30.28 2.89 8.07
C ASP A 581 -31.21 3.06 6.86
N ASP A 582 -32.06 4.10 6.87
CA ASP A 582 -32.97 4.44 5.77
C ASP A 582 -32.28 5.17 4.60
N PHE A 583 -31.04 5.64 4.78
CA PHE A 583 -30.35 6.42 3.74
C PHE A 583 -30.09 5.61 2.48
N ALA A 584 -29.82 4.30 2.58
CA ALA A 584 -29.63 3.43 1.41
C ALA A 584 -30.84 3.45 0.47
N VAL A 585 -32.06 3.51 1.03
CA VAL A 585 -33.31 3.59 0.27
C VAL A 585 -33.47 4.95 -0.42
N LEU A 586 -33.09 6.03 0.27
CA LEU A 586 -33.09 7.39 -0.31
C LEU A 586 -32.04 7.51 -1.41
N ALA A 587 -30.81 7.07 -1.16
CA ALA A 587 -29.71 7.06 -2.11
C ALA A 587 -30.07 6.29 -3.39
N GLY A 588 -30.79 5.17 -3.26
CA GLY A 588 -31.32 4.40 -4.40
C GLY A 588 -32.29 5.16 -5.30
N LYS A 589 -32.82 6.31 -4.85
CA LYS A 589 -33.70 7.19 -5.64
C LYS A 589 -32.97 8.38 -6.26
N VAL A 590 -31.65 8.50 -6.13
CA VAL A 590 -30.90 9.69 -6.59
C VAL A 590 -31.12 10.02 -8.07
N MET A 591 -31.37 9.03 -8.92
CA MET A 591 -31.64 9.27 -10.34
C MET A 591 -33.01 9.90 -10.58
N SER A 592 -34.03 9.49 -9.82
CA SER A 592 -35.40 9.99 -9.93
C SER A 592 -35.64 11.26 -9.10
N ASP A 593 -35.05 11.34 -7.91
CA ASP A 593 -35.26 12.40 -6.91
C ASP A 593 -33.92 12.72 -6.19
N PRO A 594 -32.97 13.38 -6.88
CA PRO A 594 -31.71 13.78 -6.25
C PRO A 594 -31.90 14.89 -5.21
N GLY A 595 -33.00 15.65 -5.29
CA GLY A 595 -33.29 16.73 -4.35
C GLY A 595 -33.44 16.19 -2.94
N ALA A 596 -34.28 15.16 -2.76
CA ALA A 596 -34.44 14.50 -1.46
C ALA A 596 -33.13 13.91 -0.92
N VAL A 597 -32.24 13.41 -1.80
CA VAL A 597 -30.93 12.88 -1.41
C VAL A 597 -30.00 13.99 -0.93
N LEU A 598 -29.94 15.12 -1.65
CA LEU A 598 -29.16 16.30 -1.24
C LEU A 598 -29.65 16.85 0.11
N ASP A 599 -30.95 16.96 0.28
CA ASP A 599 -31.55 17.49 1.50
C ASP A 599 -31.30 16.55 2.70
N ALA A 600 -31.37 15.23 2.48
CA ALA A 600 -31.00 14.25 3.51
C ALA A 600 -29.50 14.32 3.87
N LEU A 601 -28.63 14.45 2.87
CA LEU A 601 -27.18 14.64 3.09
C LEU A 601 -26.90 15.93 3.86
N ALA A 602 -27.58 17.04 3.53
CA ALA A 602 -27.44 18.31 4.23
C ALA A 602 -27.90 18.22 5.68
N ALA A 603 -28.99 17.49 5.94
CA ALA A 603 -29.57 17.34 7.27
C ALA A 603 -28.84 16.34 8.18
N ARG A 604 -28.10 15.37 7.62
CA ARG A 604 -27.57 14.23 8.41
C ARG A 604 -26.06 14.06 8.34
N ARG A 605 -25.39 14.49 7.27
CA ARG A 605 -23.96 14.21 7.07
C ARG A 605 -23.05 15.12 7.88
N LEU A 606 -23.26 16.44 7.82
CA LEU A 606 -22.42 17.42 8.48
C LEU A 606 -23.28 18.36 9.32
N LEU A 607 -23.65 17.86 10.48
CA LEU A 607 -24.51 18.53 11.44
C LEU A 607 -23.87 19.84 11.94
N PRO A 608 -24.59 20.97 12.01
CA PRO A 608 -24.09 22.24 12.56
C PRO A 608 -23.48 22.11 13.96
N GLU A 609 -23.96 21.15 14.74
CA GLU A 609 -23.47 20.81 16.08
C GLU A 609 -22.00 20.37 16.05
N VAL A 610 -21.55 19.69 14.98
CA VAL A 610 -20.15 19.27 14.81
C VAL A 610 -19.23 20.49 14.65
N ASP A 611 -19.66 21.50 13.90
CA ASP A 611 -18.91 22.74 13.75
C ASP A 611 -18.85 23.52 15.07
N ALA A 612 -19.95 23.53 15.84
CA ALA A 612 -20.02 24.18 17.14
C ALA A 612 -19.10 23.50 18.18
N GLU A 613 -19.13 22.17 18.25
CA GLU A 613 -18.25 21.37 19.11
C GLU A 613 -16.77 21.56 18.72
N ALA A 614 -16.46 21.56 17.42
CA ALA A 614 -15.12 21.84 16.92
C ALA A 614 -14.62 23.24 17.31
N GLU A 615 -15.49 24.27 17.25
CA GLU A 615 -15.16 25.62 17.68
C GLU A 615 -14.96 25.73 19.19
N GLU A 616 -15.76 25.02 19.98
CA GLU A 616 -15.61 24.96 21.44
C GLU A 616 -14.27 24.34 21.85
N ARG A 617 -13.96 23.16 21.29
CA ARG A 617 -12.67 22.48 21.52
C ARG A 617 -11.48 23.32 21.07
N LEU A 618 -11.58 23.98 19.90
CA LEU A 618 -10.51 24.87 19.42
C LEU A 618 -10.33 26.08 20.34
N SER A 619 -11.42 26.68 20.83
CA SER A 619 -11.38 27.81 21.75
C SER A 619 -10.69 27.43 23.06
N ALA A 620 -11.05 26.28 23.63
CA ALA A 620 -10.43 25.76 24.85
C ALA A 620 -8.93 25.48 24.66
N ALA A 621 -8.56 24.82 23.56
CA ALA A 621 -7.16 24.54 23.25
C ALA A 621 -6.35 25.83 23.07
N LEU A 622 -6.90 26.83 22.38
CA LEU A 622 -6.24 28.13 22.22
C LEU A 622 -6.00 28.82 23.56
N ASP A 623 -6.94 28.76 24.51
CA ASP A 623 -6.81 29.35 25.83
C ASP A 623 -5.65 28.74 26.65
N GLU A 624 -5.35 27.46 26.46
CA GLU A 624 -4.25 26.74 27.12
C GLU A 624 -2.89 27.01 26.48
N MET A 625 -2.84 27.33 25.18
CA MET A 625 -1.58 27.58 24.46
C MET A 625 -0.85 28.83 24.97
N PRO A 626 0.49 28.82 25.05
CA PRO A 626 1.29 30.03 25.27
C PRO A 626 0.98 31.11 24.22
N LYS A 627 1.11 32.38 24.60
CA LYS A 627 0.72 33.54 23.76
C LYS A 627 1.28 33.50 22.34
N GLU A 628 2.55 33.14 22.20
CA GLU A 628 3.21 33.09 20.88
C GLU A 628 2.66 31.95 20.02
N LEU A 629 2.50 30.75 20.57
CA LEU A 629 1.91 29.61 19.87
C LEU A 629 0.46 29.88 19.46
N ARG A 630 -0.35 30.41 20.39
CA ARG A 630 -1.74 30.81 20.15
C ARG A 630 -1.86 31.77 18.98
N ARG A 631 -0.99 32.80 18.93
CA ARG A 631 -0.96 33.78 17.84
C ARG A 631 -0.70 33.11 16.49
N ARG A 632 0.30 32.23 16.43
CA ARG A 632 0.66 31.51 15.19
C ARG A 632 -0.45 30.57 14.71
N VAL A 633 -1.11 29.85 15.63
CA VAL A 633 -2.29 29.02 15.32
C VAL A 633 -3.44 29.87 14.79
N LEU A 634 -3.77 31.00 15.44
CA LEU A 634 -4.82 31.91 15.00
C LEU A 634 -4.53 32.51 13.62
N LEU A 635 -3.30 32.97 13.36
CA LEU A 635 -2.88 33.48 12.05
C LEU A 635 -3.03 32.43 10.96
N THR A 636 -2.68 31.19 11.26
CA THR A 636 -2.80 30.07 10.31
C THR A 636 -4.27 29.70 10.07
N TYR A 637 -5.07 29.61 11.14
CA TYR A 637 -6.49 29.29 11.08
C TYR A 637 -7.29 30.33 10.28
N LEU A 638 -7.03 31.62 10.53
CA LEU A 638 -7.71 32.74 9.86
C LEU A 638 -7.10 33.07 8.49
N GLY A 639 -5.83 32.73 8.26
CA GLY A 639 -5.17 32.87 6.96
C GLY A 639 -5.54 31.76 5.97
N PHE A 640 -6.05 30.62 6.44
CA PHE A 640 -6.38 29.47 5.60
C PHE A 640 -7.24 29.78 4.36
N PRO A 641 -8.33 30.59 4.43
CA PRO A 641 -9.13 30.91 3.26
C PRO A 641 -8.32 31.52 2.10
N PHE A 642 -7.28 32.30 2.40
CA PHE A 642 -6.40 32.90 1.38
C PHE A 642 -5.51 31.84 0.72
N TYR A 643 -4.94 30.93 1.52
CA TYR A 643 -4.15 29.82 0.99
C TYR A 643 -5.03 28.88 0.15
N ASP A 644 -6.22 28.54 0.62
CA ASP A 644 -7.13 27.62 -0.08
C ASP A 644 -7.63 28.23 -1.40
N ALA A 645 -7.97 29.54 -1.40
CA ALA A 645 -8.35 30.26 -2.63
C ALA A 645 -7.26 30.24 -3.70
N ALA A 646 -5.98 30.31 -3.31
CA ALA A 646 -4.86 30.30 -4.24
C ALA A 646 -4.42 28.89 -4.67
N THR A 647 -4.63 27.87 -3.83
CA THR A 647 -4.06 26.53 -4.05
C THR A 647 -5.07 25.51 -4.54
N LEU A 648 -6.33 25.55 -4.08
CA LEU A 648 -7.34 24.56 -4.46
C LEU A 648 -7.57 24.45 -5.98
N PRO A 649 -7.62 25.56 -6.75
CA PRO A 649 -7.76 25.48 -8.21
C PRO A 649 -6.60 24.76 -8.91
N LEU A 650 -5.43 24.72 -8.27
CA LEU A 650 -4.23 24.07 -8.81
C LEU A 650 -4.15 22.58 -8.45
N LEU A 651 -5.00 22.10 -7.52
CA LEU A 651 -4.96 20.74 -6.98
C LEU A 651 -5.65 19.68 -7.86
N GLN A 652 -6.23 20.07 -9.02
CA GLN A 652 -6.84 19.19 -10.03
C GLN A 652 -7.66 17.98 -9.48
N ASN A 653 -8.46 18.16 -8.42
CA ASN A 653 -9.25 17.12 -7.77
C ASN A 653 -8.46 15.89 -7.26
N GLU A 654 -7.13 15.88 -7.34
CA GLU A 654 -6.34 14.93 -6.59
C GLU A 654 -6.45 15.35 -5.13
N GLY A 655 -7.04 14.50 -4.31
CA GLY A 655 -7.08 14.65 -2.85
C GLY A 655 -5.67 14.61 -2.26
N LEU A 656 -4.82 15.57 -2.62
CA LEU A 656 -3.56 15.91 -2.00
C LEU A 656 -3.91 16.46 -0.63
N THR A 657 -4.27 15.53 0.23
CA THR A 657 -4.51 15.73 1.64
C THR A 657 -3.24 16.26 2.31
N GLU A 658 -2.06 16.01 1.70
CA GLU A 658 -0.74 16.46 2.13
C GLU A 658 0.15 16.81 0.91
N PHE A 659 0.87 17.94 0.96
CA PHE A 659 1.83 18.38 -0.07
C PHE A 659 3.18 17.64 0.02
N ASP A 660 3.18 16.41 0.53
CA ASP A 660 4.42 15.70 0.83
C ASP A 660 4.79 14.82 -0.36
N ALA A 661 5.95 15.14 -0.94
CA ALA A 661 6.49 14.38 -2.04
C ALA A 661 6.69 12.93 -1.61
N VAL A 662 6.19 12.04 -2.45
CA VAL A 662 6.40 10.62 -2.30
C VAL A 662 7.72 10.26 -2.97
N LYS A 663 8.62 9.62 -2.22
CA LYS A 663 9.89 9.11 -2.75
C LYS A 663 9.72 7.65 -3.18
N VAL A 664 10.44 7.25 -4.21
CA VAL A 664 10.43 5.88 -4.73
C VAL A 664 11.79 5.26 -4.49
N ASP A 665 11.79 4.08 -3.88
CA ASP A 665 12.98 3.29 -3.58
C ASP A 665 12.83 1.89 -4.19
N ARG A 666 13.93 1.35 -4.70
CA ARG A 666 14.03 -0.03 -5.18
C ARG A 666 14.88 -0.85 -4.21
N ILE A 667 14.46 -2.11 -4.02
CA ILE A 667 15.29 -3.14 -3.40
C ILE A 667 15.59 -4.18 -4.46
N SER A 668 16.84 -4.23 -4.91
CA SER A 668 17.33 -5.25 -5.83
C SER A 668 18.76 -5.64 -5.51
N PRO A 669 19.23 -6.82 -5.97
CA PRO A 669 20.65 -7.16 -5.95
C PRO A 669 21.54 -6.13 -6.69
N GLU A 670 20.99 -5.37 -7.64
CA GLU A 670 21.75 -4.32 -8.33
C GLU A 670 22.00 -3.09 -7.45
N ASP A 671 21.19 -2.88 -6.42
CA ASP A 671 21.26 -1.70 -5.55
C ASP A 671 22.03 -1.98 -4.24
N ALA A 672 22.05 -3.24 -3.78
CA ALA A 672 22.67 -3.66 -2.52
C ALA A 672 24.05 -4.30 -2.78
N ARG A 673 25.07 -3.47 -2.98
CA ARG A 673 26.40 -3.90 -3.46
C ARG A 673 27.47 -3.91 -2.36
N SER A 674 27.10 -3.73 -1.09
CA SER A 674 28.07 -3.60 0.01
C SER A 674 28.90 -4.88 0.23
N ILE A 675 28.34 -6.07 -0.02
CA ILE A 675 29.05 -7.34 0.14
C ILE A 675 29.73 -7.78 -1.16
N ARG A 676 29.00 -7.70 -2.29
CA ARG A 676 29.45 -8.26 -3.57
C ARG A 676 28.99 -7.43 -4.76
N ALA A 677 29.91 -7.20 -5.71
CA ALA A 677 29.60 -6.64 -7.02
C ALA A 677 29.09 -7.71 -8.01
N GLY A 678 28.32 -7.30 -9.02
CA GLY A 678 27.80 -8.21 -10.08
C GLY A 678 26.32 -8.57 -9.94
N GLY A 679 25.65 -8.02 -8.93
CA GLY A 679 24.20 -7.96 -8.84
C GLY A 679 23.48 -9.30 -8.90
N THR A 680 22.41 -9.38 -9.69
CA THR A 680 21.51 -10.55 -9.67
C THR A 680 22.22 -11.85 -10.05
N LYS A 681 23.07 -11.80 -11.08
CA LYS A 681 23.79 -12.98 -11.59
C LYS A 681 24.81 -13.52 -10.59
N ALA A 682 25.37 -12.66 -9.75
CA ALA A 682 26.40 -13.02 -8.79
C ALA A 682 25.84 -13.55 -7.45
N THR A 683 24.56 -13.32 -7.19
CA THR A 683 23.93 -13.57 -5.87
C THR A 683 22.78 -14.57 -5.94
N LEU A 684 21.88 -14.47 -6.93
CA LEU A 684 20.64 -15.26 -6.97
C LEU A 684 20.76 -16.48 -7.88
N ARG A 685 20.45 -17.66 -7.33
CA ARG A 685 20.44 -18.95 -8.03
C ARG A 685 19.07 -19.31 -8.57
N GLY A 686 18.00 -18.77 -7.97
CA GLY A 686 16.63 -18.99 -8.41
C GLY A 686 16.33 -18.45 -9.81
N THR A 687 17.19 -17.60 -10.38
CA THR A 687 17.06 -17.10 -11.77
C THR A 687 17.27 -18.17 -12.83
N GLU A 688 17.88 -19.31 -12.47
CA GLU A 688 17.99 -20.49 -13.33
C GLU A 688 16.59 -21.09 -13.65
N PHE A 689 16.50 -21.90 -14.71
CA PHE A 689 15.25 -22.54 -15.15
C PHE A 689 14.05 -21.58 -15.32
N TYR A 690 14.25 -20.42 -15.98
CA TYR A 690 13.20 -19.41 -16.17
C TYR A 690 12.61 -18.86 -14.84
N ASN A 691 13.48 -18.63 -13.85
CA ASN A 691 13.10 -18.19 -12.50
C ASN A 691 12.37 -19.26 -11.66
N PHE A 692 12.57 -20.55 -11.96
CA PHE A 692 12.06 -21.67 -11.14
C PHE A 692 13.16 -22.38 -10.35
N GLY A 693 14.44 -21.99 -10.52
CA GLY A 693 15.59 -22.73 -10.01
C GLY A 693 15.51 -23.04 -8.51
N ALA A 694 14.97 -22.12 -7.71
CA ALA A 694 14.87 -22.32 -6.26
C ALA A 694 13.89 -23.44 -5.89
N PHE A 695 12.84 -23.71 -6.68
CA PHE A 695 11.92 -24.82 -6.36
C PHE A 695 12.55 -26.20 -6.57
N PHE A 696 13.61 -26.30 -7.38
CA PHE A 696 14.29 -27.56 -7.67
C PHE A 696 15.38 -27.94 -6.65
N SER A 697 15.90 -26.99 -5.86
CA SER A 697 17.00 -27.24 -4.92
C SER A 697 16.81 -26.47 -3.62
N ARG A 698 16.90 -27.18 -2.48
CA ARG A 698 16.86 -26.54 -1.15
C ARG A 698 18.04 -25.58 -0.97
N ALA A 699 19.24 -25.94 -1.42
CA ALA A 699 20.42 -25.07 -1.35
C ALA A 699 20.21 -23.75 -2.11
N TYR A 700 19.46 -23.78 -3.23
CA TYR A 700 19.13 -22.56 -3.97
C TYR A 700 18.12 -21.69 -3.21
N ARG A 701 17.13 -22.29 -2.52
CA ARG A 701 16.20 -21.53 -1.67
C ARG A 701 16.90 -20.88 -0.49
N GLU A 702 17.74 -21.64 0.21
CA GLU A 702 18.52 -21.13 1.33
C GLU A 702 19.45 -20.00 0.89
N ASN A 703 20.12 -20.12 -0.26
CA ASN A 703 20.93 -19.05 -0.85
C ASN A 703 20.10 -17.79 -1.15
N ASP A 704 19.00 -17.93 -1.90
CA ASP A 704 18.20 -16.78 -2.34
C ASP A 704 17.53 -16.09 -1.15
N TYR A 705 17.06 -16.86 -0.16
CA TYR A 705 16.52 -16.36 1.10
C TYR A 705 17.57 -15.56 1.87
N LEU A 706 18.78 -16.10 2.05
CA LEU A 706 19.86 -15.42 2.77
C LEU A 706 20.28 -14.12 2.08
N TRP A 707 20.46 -14.14 0.76
CA TRP A 707 20.74 -12.90 0.00
C TRP A 707 19.57 -11.92 0.06
N GLY A 708 18.33 -12.41 0.13
CA GLY A 708 17.14 -11.61 0.41
C GLY A 708 17.26 -10.85 1.73
N ARG A 709 17.65 -11.55 2.81
CA ARG A 709 17.88 -10.93 4.12
C ARG A 709 19.02 -9.92 4.08
N LEU A 710 20.17 -10.28 3.51
CA LEU A 710 21.33 -9.38 3.47
C LEU A 710 21.05 -8.10 2.67
N HIS A 711 20.50 -8.21 1.47
CA HIS A 711 20.12 -7.05 0.67
C HIS A 711 18.98 -6.26 1.32
N GLY A 712 18.03 -6.95 1.95
CA GLY A 712 16.98 -6.32 2.76
C GLY A 712 17.58 -5.44 3.85
N ALA A 713 18.53 -5.97 4.62
CA ALA A 713 19.15 -5.25 5.72
C ALA A 713 19.94 -4.02 5.27
N GLU A 714 20.70 -4.13 4.17
CA GLU A 714 21.40 -3.00 3.58
C GLU A 714 20.43 -1.87 3.22
N ARG A 715 19.35 -2.22 2.51
CA ARG A 715 18.37 -1.25 2.02
C ARG A 715 17.51 -0.67 3.13
N MET A 716 17.17 -1.44 4.16
CA MET A 716 16.47 -0.94 5.36
C MET A 716 17.30 0.13 6.08
N ILE A 717 18.60 -0.10 6.23
CA ILE A 717 19.53 0.87 6.85
C ILE A 717 19.63 2.14 5.99
N ASP A 718 19.77 2.00 4.67
CA ASP A 718 19.81 3.13 3.74
C ASP A 718 18.52 3.97 3.78
N LEU A 719 17.36 3.30 3.81
CA LEU A 719 16.05 3.96 3.89
C LEU A 719 15.95 4.81 5.17
N VAL A 720 16.32 4.23 6.31
CA VAL A 720 16.28 4.90 7.62
C VAL A 720 17.27 6.07 7.66
N ALA A 721 18.53 5.85 7.27
CA ALA A 721 19.55 6.90 7.27
C ALA A 721 19.21 8.07 6.35
N SER A 722 18.57 7.81 5.20
CA SER A 722 18.15 8.86 4.26
C SER A 722 17.03 9.79 4.77
N THR A 723 16.51 9.57 5.98
CA THR A 723 15.51 10.46 6.60
C THR A 723 16.12 11.65 7.35
N VAL A 724 17.44 11.63 7.59
CA VAL A 724 18.24 12.73 8.15
C VAL A 724 19.24 13.27 7.14
N GLU A 725 19.68 14.51 7.34
CA GLU A 725 20.74 15.10 6.52
C GLU A 725 22.12 14.69 7.07
N ASN A 726 23.06 14.36 6.18
CA ASN A 726 24.47 14.10 6.48
C ASN A 726 24.73 12.94 7.48
N PHE A 727 24.11 11.77 7.26
CA PHE A 727 24.54 10.54 7.93
C PHE A 727 25.93 10.13 7.44
N SER A 728 26.88 9.86 8.34
CA SER A 728 28.26 9.52 7.95
C SER A 728 28.33 8.20 7.20
N ASP A 729 28.99 8.18 6.04
CA ASP A 729 29.20 6.96 5.23
C ASP A 729 29.90 5.86 6.04
N GLY A 730 30.86 6.22 6.90
CA GLY A 730 31.59 5.27 7.74
C GLY A 730 30.71 4.64 8.83
N GLU A 731 29.82 5.43 9.42
CA GLU A 731 28.87 4.91 10.42
C GLU A 731 27.82 4.03 9.77
N LEU A 732 27.35 4.44 8.58
CA LEU A 732 26.40 3.66 7.78
C LEU A 732 26.98 2.30 7.40
N ALA A 733 28.23 2.26 6.94
CA ALA A 733 28.95 1.03 6.63
C ALA A 733 29.10 0.12 7.86
N ALA A 734 29.41 0.69 9.03
CA ALA A 734 29.51 -0.06 10.28
C ALA A 734 28.16 -0.69 10.69
N PHE A 735 27.05 0.05 10.56
CA PHE A 735 25.71 -0.51 10.79
C PHE A 735 25.37 -1.64 9.82
N LYS A 736 25.70 -1.48 8.53
CA LYS A 736 25.51 -2.52 7.51
C LYS A 736 26.30 -3.78 7.85
N GLN A 737 27.60 -3.66 8.15
CA GLN A 737 28.44 -4.80 8.51
C GLN A 737 27.92 -5.53 9.74
N ARG A 738 27.53 -4.80 10.79
CA ARG A 738 26.91 -5.38 12.00
C ARG A 738 25.62 -6.12 11.69
N ALA A 739 24.75 -5.54 10.86
CA ALA A 739 23.50 -6.17 10.46
C ALA A 739 23.75 -7.45 9.64
N PHE A 740 24.71 -7.43 8.71
CA PHE A 740 25.07 -8.62 7.94
C PHE A 740 25.57 -9.75 8.83
N LEU A 741 26.47 -9.45 9.77
CA LEU A 741 26.97 -10.45 10.71
C LEU A 741 25.85 -11.00 11.61
N ALA A 742 24.95 -10.15 12.10
CA ALA A 742 23.81 -10.57 12.90
C ALA A 742 22.85 -11.48 12.12
N VAL A 743 22.56 -11.17 10.85
CA VAL A 743 21.76 -12.03 9.97
C VAL A 743 22.46 -13.38 9.76
N LEU A 744 23.78 -13.38 9.53
CA LEU A 744 24.54 -14.62 9.36
C LEU A 744 24.59 -15.47 10.64
N ASP A 745 24.64 -14.84 11.82
CA ASP A 745 24.59 -15.52 13.12
C ASP A 745 23.21 -16.14 13.39
N GLU A 746 22.13 -15.44 13.05
CA GLU A 746 20.75 -15.94 13.21
C GLU A 746 20.44 -17.16 12.32
N GLU A 747 21.03 -17.19 11.12
CA GLU A 747 20.81 -18.25 10.14
C GLU A 747 21.83 -19.39 10.27
N ASP A 748 22.86 -19.23 11.10
CA ASP A 748 23.85 -20.27 11.37
C ASP A 748 23.20 -21.48 12.04
N GLY A 749 23.52 -22.67 11.55
CA GLY A 749 22.86 -23.92 11.95
C GLY A 749 21.41 -24.12 11.45
N ARG A 750 20.77 -23.09 10.85
CA ARG A 750 19.44 -23.21 10.21
C ARG A 750 19.54 -23.54 8.73
N LEU A 751 20.45 -22.87 8.01
CA LEU A 751 20.69 -23.07 6.59
C LEU A 751 21.75 -24.16 6.39
N THR A 752 21.30 -25.42 6.30
CA THR A 752 22.18 -26.59 6.35
C THR A 752 22.43 -27.24 4.98
N ALA A 753 21.77 -26.79 3.91
CA ALA A 753 21.84 -27.46 2.61
C ALA A 753 23.17 -27.23 1.88
N ASP A 754 23.81 -26.08 2.08
CA ASP A 754 25.20 -25.80 1.67
C ASP A 754 26.01 -25.40 2.91
N PRO A 755 26.77 -26.34 3.52
CA PRO A 755 27.51 -26.10 4.75
C PRO A 755 28.56 -24.98 4.64
N GLY A 756 29.00 -24.62 3.43
CA GLY A 756 29.98 -23.56 3.24
C GLY A 756 29.37 -22.17 3.00
N LEU A 757 28.05 -22.05 2.81
CA LEU A 757 27.40 -20.82 2.39
C LEU A 757 27.66 -19.66 3.36
N ILE A 758 27.32 -19.85 4.64
CA ILE A 758 27.45 -18.82 5.67
C ILE A 758 28.91 -18.44 5.90
N ALA A 759 29.80 -19.43 6.01
CA ALA A 759 31.22 -19.19 6.22
C ALA A 759 31.84 -18.35 5.08
N ARG A 760 31.52 -18.67 3.82
CA ARG A 760 31.99 -17.92 2.65
C ARG A 760 31.50 -16.47 2.66
N ILE A 761 30.20 -16.25 2.88
CA ILE A 761 29.63 -14.89 2.91
C ILE A 761 30.18 -14.09 4.10
N ARG A 762 30.35 -14.73 5.27
CA ARG A 762 30.96 -14.08 6.43
C ARG A 762 32.38 -13.59 6.13
N SER A 763 33.19 -14.38 5.44
CA SER A 763 34.52 -13.94 5.01
C SER A 763 34.46 -12.75 4.04
N GLU A 764 33.47 -12.70 3.15
CA GLU A 764 33.26 -11.55 2.26
C GLU A 764 32.86 -10.29 3.04
N VAL A 765 31.94 -10.40 4.01
CA VAL A 765 31.49 -9.29 4.87
C VAL A 765 32.62 -8.69 5.72
N LEU A 766 33.57 -9.53 6.17
CA LEU A 766 34.72 -9.06 6.95
C LEU A 766 35.84 -8.47 6.08
N ALA A 767 35.83 -8.76 4.78
CA ALA A 767 36.81 -8.26 3.82
C ALA A 767 36.36 -6.97 3.12
N ALA A 768 35.04 -6.73 3.05
CA ALA A 768 34.42 -5.49 2.60
C ALA A 768 34.50 -4.41 3.68
#